data_AF-A0A1X7UUH6-F1
#
_entry.id   AF-A0A1X7UUH6-F1
#
_cell.length_a   1.000
_cell.length_b   1.000
_cell.length_c   1.000
_cell.angle_alpha   90.00
_cell.angle_beta   90.00
_cell.angle_gamma   90.00
#
_symmetry.space_group_name_H-M   'P 1'
#
loop_
_entity.id
_entity.type
_entity.pdbx_description
1 polymer ?
#
loop_
_entity_poly.entity_id
_entity_poly.type
_entity_poly.pdbx_seq_one_letter_code
_entity_poly.pdbx_strand_id
1 'polypeptide(L)'
;MGLRAQCSPTGAITLTNVSVVDNFPSGIAILQACTMEFLNHSSLIANNHSPSNGGGMWISDGSTITGDSAVYFINNTANGVGGAIFVASMPYTVANLNRPCTIYPNFIPVFEKNSAIIAGDNIYNGEFWNCTFYSKGISMASSTSSNAFLDKTNCSTNPLFLHFNTPISTYITSSPLGVCLCSNASTNCDIRSMERIMYPGQSLTLSLITVGVCKGISPSVLVTSSENVTIIPIDSNQETTMQCRNFSYVVQQLNTSQNKGQSQLGIRTTAANFNLKNSELFLSFKFLPCPVGLHLVSGTCNCDKIIRNEERTNCDINMMPHPISRTGNNWLSYNDEHECVVAYRNCPFDYCIVSTVHLNLSYSDLQCTNNRSGILCGGCQSGLSLMLGSNKCQFCDNRYISLGALFVFAGLILVAFLIASNLTVSVGSINGLLFYANMVKLNEAALFPNGVSIPVLSQFIAWLNLDLGIQTCFFDGLDGYWKAWLQFAFPLYIWLLTGGIIISCYYSGRLSRLCGNNSVPVLATLILMSFTKLLRTITNILMVATIRCENRHWNVWSVDGNIAYLSHKHIPLFFVAVLFLIIGLVYTGLIFTAQWLQRYSSKCCSKSSRNPVIKLKPFIDAYTGPYKDKHRYWTGLLLIIRILLTTVFSFTTGNISKINNYIIGLTSLTIMYLSRDVHRNKVINRLSAFHYCNLGSLVLFNALTDNMGYSMHVKTIIISFSVSVALICFIATVLVHTITKIGAKYHVTRFNNQDHVLEPLAKGDQSNDEEETYSPAIVISRREPLIFDFEM
;
A
#
# COMPACT_ATOMS: atom_id res chain seq x y z
N MET A 1 69.27 -4.07 20.20
CA MET A 1 69.47 -4.76 18.89
C MET A 1 69.32 -6.23 19.20
N GLY A 2 68.36 -6.92 18.60
CA GLY A 2 67.98 -8.28 19.00
C GLY A 2 69.10 -9.31 18.88
N LEU A 3 68.96 -10.42 19.61
CA LEU A 3 69.89 -11.54 19.57
C LEU A 3 69.76 -12.27 18.22
N ARG A 4 70.83 -12.27 17.42
CA ARG A 4 70.90 -13.06 16.18
C ARG A 4 71.69 -14.33 16.45
N ALA A 5 71.01 -15.46 16.32
CA ALA A 5 71.58 -16.79 16.48
C ALA A 5 71.88 -17.40 15.11
N GLN A 6 73.13 -17.83 14.92
CA GLN A 6 73.58 -18.56 13.74
C GLN A 6 74.49 -19.71 14.19
N CYS A 7 74.15 -20.94 13.80
CA CYS A 7 74.92 -22.14 14.14
C CYS A 7 75.02 -23.06 12.93
N SER A 8 75.96 -23.99 13.02
CA SER A 8 76.00 -25.17 12.15
C SER A 8 74.73 -26.01 12.34
N PRO A 9 74.25 -26.78 11.33
CA PRO A 9 73.06 -27.64 11.42
C PRO A 9 73.01 -28.63 12.59
N THR A 10 74.13 -28.89 13.26
CA THR A 10 74.25 -29.76 14.45
C THR A 10 74.59 -28.99 15.73
N GLY A 11 74.61 -27.66 15.67
CA GLY A 11 74.96 -26.78 16.78
C GLY A 11 73.74 -26.47 17.65
N ALA A 12 73.96 -26.47 18.96
CA ALA A 12 72.99 -26.06 19.95
C ALA A 12 73.44 -24.77 20.65
N ILE A 13 72.51 -23.84 20.88
CA ILE A 13 72.70 -22.67 21.75
C ILE A 13 71.89 -22.90 23.02
N THR A 14 72.58 -22.97 24.14
CA THR A 14 71.96 -23.05 25.46
C THR A 14 71.79 -21.65 26.05
N LEU A 15 70.56 -21.31 26.42
CA LEU A 15 70.19 -20.05 27.06
C LEU A 15 69.75 -20.35 28.50
N THR A 16 70.39 -19.71 29.46
CA THR A 16 70.08 -19.85 30.89
C THR A 16 69.88 -18.47 31.50
N ASN A 17 68.70 -18.19 32.06
CA ASN A 17 68.37 -16.90 32.71
C ASN A 17 68.60 -15.67 31.79
N VAL A 18 68.06 -15.72 30.57
CA VAL A 18 68.26 -14.67 29.56
C VAL A 18 67.08 -13.69 29.56
N SER A 19 67.38 -12.39 29.46
CA SER A 19 66.38 -11.33 29.29
C SER A 19 66.61 -10.57 27.98
N VAL A 20 65.64 -10.63 27.06
CA VAL A 20 65.66 -9.97 25.75
C VAL A 20 64.50 -8.99 25.67
N VAL A 21 64.79 -7.72 25.93
CA VAL A 21 63.76 -6.68 26.08
C VAL A 21 64.04 -5.46 25.19
N ASP A 22 62.99 -4.81 24.70
CA ASP A 22 63.01 -3.55 23.94
C ASP A 22 63.83 -3.61 22.63
N ASN A 23 63.72 -4.71 21.88
CA ASN A 23 64.48 -4.88 20.63
C ASN A 23 63.66 -4.65 19.35
N PHE A 24 64.40 -4.24 18.32
CA PHE A 24 63.99 -4.12 16.93
C PHE A 24 65.10 -4.74 16.04
N PRO A 25 64.79 -5.47 14.95
CA PRO A 25 63.46 -5.77 14.42
C PRO A 25 62.82 -7.08 14.97
N SER A 26 63.40 -7.72 15.99
CA SER A 26 62.84 -8.88 16.70
C SER A 26 63.64 -9.06 17.99
N GLY A 27 63.12 -9.79 18.97
CA GLY A 27 63.87 -10.18 20.17
C GLY A 27 65.01 -11.14 19.83
N ILE A 28 64.65 -12.33 19.34
CA ILE A 28 65.59 -13.40 18.97
C ILE A 28 65.36 -13.83 17.51
N ALA A 29 66.38 -13.81 16.66
CA ALA A 29 66.27 -14.29 15.29
C ALA A 29 67.24 -15.44 15.03
N ILE A 30 66.70 -16.63 14.73
CA ILE A 30 67.45 -17.84 14.39
C ILE A 30 67.50 -17.97 12.87
N LEU A 31 68.66 -17.65 12.28
CA LEU A 31 68.77 -17.45 10.81
C LEU A 31 69.13 -18.71 10.02
N GLN A 32 69.61 -19.77 10.69
CA GLN A 32 69.97 -21.06 10.09
C GLN A 32 69.44 -22.20 10.98
N ALA A 33 69.42 -23.43 10.48
CA ALA A 33 68.98 -24.60 11.25
C ALA A 33 69.81 -24.77 12.54
N CYS A 34 69.25 -24.36 13.67
CA CYS A 34 69.90 -24.41 14.98
C CYS A 34 68.97 -25.03 16.02
N THR A 35 69.56 -25.68 17.03
CA THR A 35 68.84 -26.07 18.24
C THR A 35 68.99 -24.99 19.31
N MET A 36 67.89 -24.49 19.85
CA MET A 36 67.86 -23.54 20.95
C MET A 36 67.32 -24.22 22.20
N GLU A 37 68.11 -24.20 23.28
CA GLU A 37 67.80 -24.91 24.53
C GLU A 37 67.66 -23.90 25.68
N PHE A 38 66.47 -23.81 26.28
CA PHE A 38 66.23 -23.00 27.48
C PHE A 38 66.33 -23.88 28.72
N LEU A 39 67.43 -23.76 29.47
CA LEU A 39 67.74 -24.67 30.57
C LEU A 39 67.81 -23.97 31.94
N ASN A 40 67.53 -24.73 33.00
CA ASN A 40 67.73 -24.44 34.43
C ASN A 40 66.89 -23.30 35.04
N HIS A 41 66.82 -22.14 34.39
CA HIS A 41 66.19 -20.91 34.91
C HIS A 41 65.25 -20.28 33.88
N SER A 42 64.22 -19.60 34.34
CA SER A 42 63.26 -18.94 33.45
C SER A 42 63.90 -17.82 32.64
N SER A 43 63.49 -17.67 31.38
CA SER A 43 63.94 -16.60 30.49
C SER A 43 62.81 -15.63 30.17
N LEU A 44 63.13 -14.36 29.92
CA LEU A 44 62.18 -13.29 29.62
C LEU A 44 62.45 -12.71 28.22
N ILE A 45 61.42 -12.65 27.38
CA ILE A 45 61.44 -12.04 26.05
C ILE A 45 60.25 -11.07 26.00
N ALA A 46 60.53 -9.77 26.12
CA ALA A 46 59.45 -8.79 26.31
C ALA A 46 59.61 -7.49 25.52
N ASN A 47 58.50 -6.80 25.23
CA ASN A 47 58.48 -5.49 24.57
C ASN A 47 59.26 -5.42 23.23
N ASN A 48 59.44 -6.56 22.54
CA ASN A 48 60.13 -6.56 21.26
C ASN A 48 59.15 -6.26 20.12
N HIS A 49 59.62 -5.55 19.10
CA HIS A 49 58.81 -5.15 17.95
C HIS A 49 59.41 -5.60 16.63
N SER A 50 58.60 -6.24 15.79
CA SER A 50 58.96 -6.62 14.42
C SER A 50 58.15 -5.87 13.37
N PRO A 51 58.80 -5.21 12.39
CA PRO A 51 58.11 -4.61 11.25
C PRO A 51 57.62 -5.68 10.26
N SER A 52 57.94 -6.95 10.49
CA SER A 52 57.52 -8.10 9.68
C SER A 52 56.94 -9.17 10.61
N ASN A 53 57.55 -10.35 10.71
CA ASN A 53 57.05 -11.46 11.51
C ASN A 53 57.92 -11.68 12.76
N GLY A 54 57.39 -12.35 13.77
CA GLY A 54 58.17 -12.83 14.92
C GLY A 54 58.65 -11.70 15.84
N GLY A 55 57.75 -11.05 16.57
CA GLY A 55 58.10 -9.94 17.47
C GLY A 55 59.08 -10.37 18.56
N GLY A 56 58.74 -11.40 19.32
CA GLY A 56 59.63 -11.98 20.34
C GLY A 56 60.73 -12.85 19.74
N MET A 57 60.37 -13.73 18.82
CA MET A 57 61.29 -14.67 18.19
C MET A 57 60.92 -15.00 16.75
N TRP A 58 61.92 -15.00 15.87
CA TRP A 58 61.83 -15.41 14.47
C TRP A 58 62.70 -16.65 14.25
N ILE A 59 62.11 -17.73 13.76
CA ILE A 59 62.74 -19.05 13.66
C ILE A 59 62.80 -19.47 12.19
N SER A 60 64.00 -19.68 11.66
CA SER A 60 64.19 -20.22 10.31
C SER A 60 63.74 -21.69 10.20
N ASP A 61 63.47 -22.12 8.96
CA ASP A 61 63.13 -23.52 8.67
C ASP A 61 64.26 -24.48 9.09
N GLY A 62 63.88 -25.65 9.62
CA GLY A 62 64.81 -26.66 10.14
C GLY A 62 65.42 -26.37 11.51
N SER A 63 65.09 -25.25 12.15
CA SER A 63 65.50 -24.96 13.55
C SER A 63 64.57 -25.62 14.56
N THR A 64 65.09 -25.91 15.76
CA THR A 64 64.35 -26.58 16.83
C THR A 64 64.48 -25.85 18.17
N ILE A 65 63.40 -25.77 18.93
CA ILE A 65 63.36 -25.16 20.26
C ILE A 65 62.96 -26.21 21.29
N THR A 66 63.71 -26.26 22.38
CA THR A 66 63.50 -27.16 23.51
C THR A 66 63.84 -26.43 24.81
N GLY A 67 63.37 -26.93 25.94
CA GLY A 67 63.73 -26.39 27.24
C GLY A 67 63.14 -27.18 28.39
N ASP A 68 63.69 -26.99 29.58
CA ASP A 68 63.15 -27.54 30.84
C ASP A 68 62.66 -26.44 31.80
N SER A 69 62.81 -25.16 31.41
CA SER A 69 62.39 -24.00 32.18
C SER A 69 61.34 -23.15 31.45
N ALA A 70 60.62 -22.29 32.20
CA ALA A 70 59.58 -21.42 31.66
C ALA A 70 60.18 -20.25 30.85
N VAL A 71 59.62 -19.99 29.66
CA VAL A 71 60.01 -18.84 28.82
C VAL A 71 58.85 -17.87 28.68
N TYR A 72 59.03 -16.66 29.23
CA TYR A 72 58.01 -15.62 29.25
C TYR A 72 58.08 -14.74 28.01
N PHE A 73 57.03 -14.74 27.20
CA PHE A 73 56.83 -13.84 26.08
C PHE A 73 55.79 -12.80 26.46
N ILE A 74 56.23 -11.56 26.73
CA ILE A 74 55.36 -10.50 27.26
C ILE A 74 55.35 -9.28 26.36
N ASN A 75 54.18 -8.83 25.91
CA ASN A 75 54.03 -7.57 25.16
C ASN A 75 54.91 -7.47 23.90
N ASN A 76 55.15 -8.59 23.21
CA ASN A 76 55.85 -8.58 21.93
C ASN A 76 54.87 -8.32 20.78
N THR A 77 55.30 -7.56 19.78
CA THR A 77 54.42 -7.11 18.68
C THR A 77 55.03 -7.37 17.30
N ALA A 78 54.20 -7.77 16.34
CA ALA A 78 54.61 -7.98 14.95
C ALA A 78 53.62 -7.35 13.96
N ASN A 79 54.11 -6.64 12.94
CA ASN A 79 53.26 -6.06 11.89
C ASN A 79 52.72 -7.09 10.88
N GLY A 80 53.32 -8.28 10.83
CA GLY A 80 52.87 -9.41 10.05
C GLY A 80 52.21 -10.45 10.95
N VAL A 81 52.87 -11.59 11.11
CA VAL A 81 52.37 -12.74 11.88
C VAL A 81 53.33 -13.18 12.99
N GLY A 82 52.81 -13.85 14.03
CA GLY A 82 53.63 -14.39 15.12
C GLY A 82 54.16 -13.31 16.05
N GLY A 83 53.31 -12.76 16.92
CA GLY A 83 53.70 -11.67 17.84
C GLY A 83 54.79 -12.12 18.82
N ALA A 84 54.63 -13.27 19.46
CA ALA A 84 55.69 -13.87 20.29
C ALA A 84 56.66 -14.72 19.48
N ILE A 85 56.16 -15.67 18.67
CA ILE A 85 56.98 -16.64 17.94
C ILE A 85 56.46 -16.78 16.51
N PHE A 86 57.36 -16.60 15.54
CA PHE A 86 57.11 -16.92 14.14
C PHE A 86 58.06 -18.00 13.66
N VAL A 87 57.52 -19.04 13.02
CA VAL A 87 58.30 -20.08 12.35
C VAL A 87 58.19 -19.93 10.84
N ALA A 88 59.34 -19.75 10.18
CA ALA A 88 59.46 -19.57 8.74
C ALA A 88 59.33 -20.88 7.93
N SER A 89 58.98 -21.99 8.58
CA SER A 89 58.81 -23.29 7.92
C SER A 89 57.58 -23.29 7.01
N MET A 90 57.70 -23.98 5.87
CA MET A 90 56.64 -24.09 4.88
C MET A 90 55.41 -24.81 5.46
N PRO A 91 54.20 -24.40 5.07
CA PRO A 91 52.97 -25.02 5.52
C PRO A 91 52.93 -26.51 5.12
N TYR A 92 52.38 -27.30 6.05
CA TYR A 92 52.10 -28.73 5.99
C TYR A 92 51.86 -29.28 4.58
N THR A 93 52.86 -29.95 4.00
CA THR A 93 52.58 -30.95 2.96
C THR A 93 52.39 -32.28 3.70
N VAL A 94 51.20 -32.86 3.60
CA VAL A 94 50.78 -34.13 4.28
C VAL A 94 51.69 -35.33 3.90
N ALA A 95 52.70 -35.13 3.05
CA ALA A 95 53.48 -36.18 2.40
C ALA A 95 54.77 -36.60 3.10
N ASN A 96 55.24 -35.97 4.19
CA ASN A 96 56.51 -36.34 4.84
C ASN A 96 56.39 -36.47 6.37
N LEU A 97 56.08 -37.68 6.85
CA LEU A 97 55.91 -38.06 8.26
C LEU A 97 57.21 -38.13 9.09
N ASN A 98 58.36 -37.76 8.51
CA ASN A 98 59.69 -37.94 9.13
C ASN A 98 60.47 -36.63 9.25
N ARG A 99 59.81 -35.54 9.65
CA ARG A 99 60.49 -34.25 9.88
C ARG A 99 60.74 -34.00 11.38
N PRO A 100 61.85 -33.32 11.74
CA PRO A 100 62.12 -32.96 13.13
C PRO A 100 61.16 -31.88 13.62
N CYS A 101 60.66 -32.02 14.85
CA CYS A 101 59.78 -31.02 15.45
C CYS A 101 60.49 -29.67 15.61
N THR A 102 59.85 -28.59 15.18
CA THR A 102 60.34 -27.22 15.43
C THR A 102 60.25 -26.88 16.92
N ILE A 103 59.20 -27.33 17.61
CA ILE A 103 59.02 -27.09 19.06
C ILE A 103 58.90 -28.45 19.76
N TYR A 104 59.79 -28.70 20.71
CA TYR A 104 59.81 -29.95 21.46
C TYR A 104 58.77 -29.95 22.60
N PRO A 105 58.20 -31.11 22.96
CA PRO A 105 57.14 -31.24 23.96
C PRO A 105 57.44 -30.69 25.36
N ASN A 106 58.73 -30.65 25.73
CA ASN A 106 59.19 -30.17 27.03
C ASN A 106 59.28 -28.64 27.10
N PHE A 107 59.20 -27.92 25.98
CA PHE A 107 59.22 -26.45 25.98
C PHE A 107 58.01 -25.86 26.71
N ILE A 108 58.25 -24.96 27.68
CA ILE A 108 57.21 -24.38 28.54
C ILE A 108 57.06 -22.87 28.27
N PRO A 109 56.29 -22.44 27.26
CA PRO A 109 56.08 -21.02 27.01
C PRO A 109 55.00 -20.44 27.95
N VAL A 110 55.18 -19.18 28.33
CA VAL A 110 54.18 -18.36 29.01
C VAL A 110 53.93 -17.11 28.18
N PHE A 111 52.69 -16.93 27.71
CA PHE A 111 52.33 -15.82 26.82
C PHE A 111 51.46 -14.79 27.53
N GLU A 112 51.86 -13.51 27.49
CA GLU A 112 51.07 -12.40 28.01
C GLU A 112 51.09 -11.21 27.05
N LYS A 113 49.90 -10.75 26.61
CA LYS A 113 49.71 -9.49 25.86
C LYS A 113 50.56 -9.35 24.58
N ASN A 114 50.96 -10.45 23.94
CA ASN A 114 51.58 -10.37 22.63
C ASN A 114 50.53 -10.04 21.57
N SER A 115 50.93 -9.45 20.45
CA SER A 115 50.02 -9.12 19.35
C SER A 115 50.66 -9.22 17.98
N ALA A 116 49.88 -9.61 16.98
CA ALA A 116 50.24 -9.58 15.58
C ALA A 116 49.13 -8.90 14.77
N ILE A 117 49.48 -8.07 13.78
CA ILE A 117 48.47 -7.35 12.98
C ILE A 117 47.65 -8.31 12.11
N ILE A 118 48.28 -9.35 11.53
CA ILE A 118 47.62 -10.26 10.59
C ILE A 118 47.03 -11.48 11.32
N ALA A 119 47.87 -12.26 12.01
CA ALA A 119 47.45 -13.47 12.72
C ALA A 119 48.55 -14.00 13.67
N GLY A 120 48.13 -14.74 14.69
CA GLY A 120 49.04 -15.47 15.57
C GLY A 120 49.74 -14.55 16.57
N ASP A 121 48.97 -13.96 17.48
CA ASP A 121 49.50 -13.10 18.54
C ASP A 121 50.63 -13.78 19.32
N ASN A 122 50.49 -15.08 19.59
CA ASN A 122 51.49 -15.86 20.29
C ASN A 122 52.35 -16.66 19.31
N ILE A 123 51.84 -17.74 18.74
CA ILE A 123 52.61 -18.61 17.82
C ILE A 123 51.97 -18.63 16.44
N TYR A 124 52.79 -18.41 15.41
CA TYR A 124 52.42 -18.62 14.02
C TYR A 124 53.32 -19.67 13.35
N ASN A 125 52.70 -20.69 12.74
CA ASN A 125 53.33 -21.87 12.13
C ASN A 125 54.14 -22.75 13.11
N GLY A 126 54.84 -23.75 12.56
CA GLY A 126 55.69 -24.69 13.28
C GLY A 126 55.19 -26.14 13.22
N GLU A 127 56.12 -27.08 13.30
CA GLU A 127 55.84 -28.52 13.42
C GLU A 127 55.99 -28.95 14.89
N PHE A 128 54.89 -29.36 15.51
CA PHE A 128 54.85 -29.72 16.94
C PHE A 128 54.01 -30.99 17.22
N TRP A 129 53.59 -31.70 16.18
CA TRP A 129 52.81 -32.94 16.24
C TRP A 129 53.29 -33.90 15.15
N ASN A 130 53.23 -35.21 15.44
CA ASN A 130 53.59 -36.29 14.50
C ASN A 130 54.92 -36.06 13.76
N CYS A 131 55.92 -35.57 14.50
CA CYS A 131 57.27 -35.27 14.05
C CYS A 131 58.29 -36.10 14.84
N THR A 132 59.46 -36.37 14.26
CA THR A 132 60.48 -37.26 14.83
C THR A 132 61.39 -36.51 15.81
N PHE A 133 61.62 -37.08 17.00
CA PHE A 133 62.60 -36.58 17.95
C PHE A 133 63.97 -37.21 17.70
N TYR A 134 64.93 -36.43 17.22
CA TYR A 134 66.33 -36.86 17.21
C TYR A 134 66.93 -36.61 18.59
N SER A 135 66.58 -37.45 19.57
CA SER A 135 67.38 -37.51 20.79
C SER A 135 68.68 -38.24 20.47
N LYS A 136 69.83 -37.70 20.88
CA LYS A 136 71.10 -38.45 20.87
C LYS A 136 70.94 -39.67 21.80
N GLY A 137 70.53 -40.81 21.25
CA GLY A 137 70.70 -42.13 21.87
C GLY A 137 69.50 -42.75 22.59
N ILE A 138 68.30 -42.16 22.58
CA ILE A 138 67.09 -42.84 23.12
C ILE A 138 65.98 -42.79 22.08
N SER A 139 65.70 -43.94 21.47
CA SER A 139 64.46 -44.21 20.77
C SER A 139 63.33 -44.23 21.79
N MET A 140 62.72 -43.07 22.05
CA MET A 140 61.49 -43.01 22.83
C MET A 140 60.37 -43.57 21.95
N ALA A 141 59.98 -44.80 22.25
CA ALA A 141 58.71 -45.36 21.81
C ALA A 141 57.58 -44.41 22.22
N SER A 142 56.52 -44.41 21.41
CA SER A 142 55.27 -43.65 21.53
C SER A 142 54.55 -43.84 22.86
N SER A 143 55.12 -43.35 23.97
CA SER A 143 54.47 -43.35 25.28
C SER A 143 53.76 -42.03 25.50
N THR A 144 52.49 -42.15 25.87
CA THR A 144 51.49 -41.18 26.32
C THR A 144 51.92 -40.32 27.53
N SER A 145 53.10 -39.70 27.50
CA SER A 145 53.42 -38.58 28.40
C SER A 145 52.74 -37.33 27.88
N SER A 146 51.99 -36.62 28.73
CA SER A 146 51.32 -35.39 28.37
C SER A 146 52.33 -34.41 27.77
N ASN A 147 52.02 -33.87 26.60
CA ASN A 147 52.89 -32.94 25.91
C ASN A 147 52.65 -31.57 26.57
N ALA A 148 53.54 -31.20 27.50
CA ALA A 148 53.40 -29.98 28.31
C ALA A 148 53.20 -28.73 27.43
N PHE A 149 53.83 -28.67 26.26
CA PHE A 149 53.60 -27.61 25.27
C PHE A 149 52.16 -27.63 24.70
N LEU A 150 51.66 -28.79 24.25
CA LEU A 150 50.29 -28.90 23.70
C LEU A 150 49.22 -28.65 24.75
N ASP A 151 49.43 -29.12 25.98
CA ASP A 151 48.52 -28.88 27.11
C ASP A 151 48.46 -27.38 27.44
N LYS A 152 49.61 -26.68 27.45
CA LYS A 152 49.69 -25.24 27.72
C LYS A 152 49.13 -24.37 26.59
N THR A 153 49.25 -24.82 25.35
CA THR A 153 48.76 -24.10 24.17
C THR A 153 47.33 -24.46 23.77
N ASN A 154 46.69 -25.37 24.53
CA ASN A 154 45.34 -25.87 24.29
C ASN A 154 45.16 -26.35 22.84
N CYS A 155 46.15 -27.09 22.32
CA CYS A 155 46.10 -27.68 20.99
C CYS A 155 46.04 -29.22 21.07
N SER A 156 45.22 -29.83 20.22
CA SER A 156 45.03 -31.28 20.16
C SER A 156 46.25 -32.01 19.57
N THR A 157 46.36 -33.31 19.86
CA THR A 157 47.34 -34.22 19.25
C THR A 157 47.14 -34.44 17.74
N ASN A 158 45.96 -34.11 17.21
CA ASN A 158 45.68 -34.01 15.78
C ASN A 158 45.24 -32.58 15.46
N PRO A 159 46.12 -31.68 14.99
CA PRO A 159 45.80 -30.28 14.77
C PRO A 159 45.22 -29.97 13.38
N LEU A 160 44.94 -30.99 12.56
CA LEU A 160 44.27 -30.87 11.26
C LEU A 160 42.77 -31.17 11.34
N PHE A 161 41.98 -30.65 10.38
CA PHE A 161 40.51 -30.70 10.27
C PHE A 161 39.84 -32.09 10.23
N LEU A 162 40.57 -33.16 10.50
CA LEU A 162 40.09 -34.52 10.23
C LEU A 162 39.15 -35.06 11.32
N HIS A 163 39.32 -34.75 12.62
CA HIS A 163 38.35 -35.05 13.69
C HIS A 163 38.68 -34.25 14.99
N PHE A 164 37.73 -33.47 15.55
CA PHE A 164 37.96 -32.76 16.83
C PHE A 164 36.77 -32.82 17.79
N ASN A 165 37.06 -33.01 19.09
CA ASN A 165 36.13 -32.93 20.22
C ASN A 165 36.48 -31.80 21.23
N THR A 166 37.38 -30.86 20.91
CA THR A 166 38.00 -29.92 21.88
C THR A 166 38.08 -28.46 21.37
N PRO A 167 38.21 -27.45 22.29
CA PRO A 167 38.01 -26.02 21.98
C PRO A 167 39.14 -25.38 21.15
N ILE A 168 38.91 -24.14 20.71
CA ILE A 168 39.81 -23.35 19.87
C ILE A 168 41.06 -22.93 20.65
N SER A 169 42.24 -23.09 20.06
CA SER A 169 43.47 -22.52 20.61
C SER A 169 43.51 -21.01 20.38
N THR A 170 43.73 -20.24 21.44
CA THR A 170 44.04 -18.81 21.39
C THR A 170 45.53 -18.53 21.24
N TYR A 171 46.37 -19.58 21.23
CA TYR A 171 47.82 -19.48 21.28
C TYR A 171 48.51 -19.82 19.96
N ILE A 172 47.95 -20.74 19.17
CA ILE A 172 48.60 -21.24 17.96
C ILE A 172 47.69 -21.03 16.75
N THR A 173 48.25 -20.52 15.66
CA THR A 173 47.62 -20.49 14.34
C THR A 173 48.65 -20.70 13.22
N SER A 174 48.18 -20.76 11.98
CA SER A 174 49.01 -20.88 10.77
C SER A 174 48.40 -20.05 9.65
N SER A 175 48.91 -20.24 8.43
CA SER A 175 48.15 -19.90 7.23
C SER A 175 46.74 -20.50 7.29
N PRO A 176 45.73 -19.81 6.75
CA PRO A 176 44.33 -20.24 6.80
C PRO A 176 44.22 -21.60 6.16
N LEU A 177 43.57 -22.55 6.83
CA LEU A 177 43.44 -23.93 6.39
C LEU A 177 41.98 -24.33 6.15
N GLY A 178 41.01 -23.62 6.73
CA GLY A 178 39.59 -23.89 6.51
C GLY A 178 38.66 -22.77 6.97
N VAL A 179 37.37 -22.93 6.65
CA VAL A 179 36.29 -22.00 7.01
C VAL A 179 35.47 -22.60 8.16
N CYS A 180 35.03 -21.76 9.09
CA CYS A 180 34.11 -22.14 10.17
C CYS A 180 32.94 -21.17 10.27
N LEU A 181 31.81 -21.65 10.80
CA LEU A 181 30.63 -20.86 11.09
C LEU A 181 30.79 -20.15 12.43
N CYS A 182 30.19 -18.98 12.57
CA CYS A 182 30.09 -18.29 13.83
C CYS A 182 28.67 -18.35 14.39
N SER A 183 28.53 -18.68 15.67
CA SER A 183 27.28 -18.67 16.42
C SER A 183 27.43 -17.74 17.63
N ASN A 184 26.64 -16.67 17.70
CA ASN A 184 26.71 -15.66 18.78
C ASN A 184 28.14 -15.15 19.05
N ALA A 185 28.88 -14.82 17.98
CA ALA A 185 30.29 -14.40 18.01
C ALA A 185 31.30 -15.47 18.50
N SER A 186 30.86 -16.69 18.80
CA SER A 186 31.74 -17.84 19.05
C SER A 186 31.96 -18.63 17.76
N THR A 187 33.19 -19.04 17.50
CA THR A 187 33.55 -19.83 16.32
C THR A 187 33.16 -21.30 16.54
N ASN A 188 32.38 -21.87 15.63
CA ASN A 188 31.98 -23.27 15.59
C ASN A 188 32.54 -23.93 14.33
N CYS A 189 33.54 -24.78 14.55
CA CYS A 189 34.25 -25.51 13.50
C CYS A 189 33.78 -26.96 13.36
N ASP A 190 32.76 -27.38 14.11
CA ASP A 190 32.31 -28.79 14.12
C ASP A 190 31.22 -29.00 13.07
N ILE A 191 30.49 -27.94 12.70
CA ILE A 191 29.51 -27.93 11.62
C ILE A 191 30.25 -27.77 10.28
N ARG A 192 30.37 -28.87 9.54
CA ARG A 192 31.02 -28.91 8.20
C ARG A 192 30.03 -28.99 7.04
N SER A 193 28.79 -29.33 7.32
CA SER A 193 27.72 -29.36 6.34
C SER A 193 26.45 -28.76 6.91
N MET A 194 25.69 -28.06 6.08
CA MET A 194 24.40 -27.49 6.47
C MET A 194 23.39 -27.61 5.35
N GLU A 195 22.16 -27.96 5.71
CA GLU A 195 21.03 -27.98 4.79
C GLU A 195 20.20 -26.70 4.93
N ARG A 196 19.79 -26.14 3.79
CA ARG A 196 18.95 -24.95 3.70
C ARG A 196 17.80 -25.16 2.73
N ILE A 197 16.59 -24.84 3.19
CA ILE A 197 15.38 -24.81 2.37
C ILE A 197 15.10 -23.34 2.05
N MET A 198 15.03 -22.99 0.77
CA MET A 198 14.87 -21.60 0.32
C MET A 198 14.26 -21.52 -1.07
N TYR A 199 13.85 -20.33 -1.48
CA TYR A 199 13.39 -20.08 -2.84
C TYR A 199 14.57 -19.71 -3.76
N PRO A 200 14.52 -20.06 -5.06
CA PRO A 200 15.53 -19.63 -6.03
C PRO A 200 15.69 -18.10 -6.08
N GLY A 201 16.92 -17.61 -5.93
CA GLY A 201 17.25 -16.17 -5.89
C GLY A 201 17.16 -15.53 -4.50
N GLN A 202 16.78 -16.27 -3.47
CA GLN A 202 16.76 -15.76 -2.09
C GLN A 202 18.19 -15.54 -1.56
N SER A 203 18.36 -14.51 -0.75
CA SER A 203 19.62 -14.20 -0.10
C SER A 203 19.85 -15.07 1.15
N LEU A 204 21.09 -15.48 1.34
CA LEU A 204 21.57 -16.24 2.49
C LEU A 204 22.69 -15.45 3.16
N THR A 205 22.52 -15.15 4.45
CA THR A 205 23.57 -14.52 5.26
C THR A 205 24.19 -15.55 6.17
N LEU A 206 25.52 -15.67 6.13
CA LEU A 206 26.31 -16.56 6.97
C LEU A 206 27.34 -15.75 7.75
N SER A 207 27.47 -16.03 9.04
CA SER A 207 28.57 -15.50 9.85
C SER A 207 29.75 -16.47 9.75
N LEU A 208 30.86 -16.02 9.17
CA LEU A 208 31.99 -16.87 8.81
C LEU A 208 33.31 -16.31 9.36
N ILE A 209 34.25 -17.22 9.59
CA ILE A 209 35.63 -16.92 9.96
C ILE A 209 36.55 -18.00 9.40
N THR A 210 37.80 -17.66 9.13
CA THR A 210 38.82 -18.60 8.64
C THR A 210 39.80 -18.94 9.75
N VAL A 211 40.20 -20.21 9.79
CA VAL A 211 41.05 -20.74 10.85
C VAL A 211 42.21 -21.54 10.27
N GLY A 212 43.35 -21.49 10.95
CA GLY A 212 44.54 -22.30 10.69
C GLY A 212 44.58 -23.57 11.55
N VAL A 213 45.78 -24.09 11.79
CA VAL A 213 46.02 -25.20 12.74
C VAL A 213 45.48 -24.88 14.13
N CYS A 214 45.10 -25.91 14.87
CA CYS A 214 44.54 -25.78 16.23
C CYS A 214 43.28 -24.89 16.32
N LYS A 215 42.57 -24.66 15.19
CA LYS A 215 41.45 -23.72 15.05
C LYS A 215 41.81 -22.25 15.34
N GLY A 216 43.11 -21.90 15.40
CA GLY A 216 43.54 -20.52 15.58
C GLY A 216 43.04 -19.63 14.44
N ILE A 217 42.62 -18.40 14.76
CA ILE A 217 42.05 -17.50 13.76
C ILE A 217 43.14 -17.05 12.78
N SER A 218 42.82 -17.06 11.49
CA SER A 218 43.75 -16.66 10.42
C SER A 218 42.97 -16.07 9.25
N PRO A 219 42.96 -14.74 9.05
CA PRO A 219 42.24 -14.07 7.98
C PRO A 219 42.59 -14.58 6.57
N SER A 220 41.60 -14.62 5.68
CA SER A 220 41.75 -15.05 4.28
C SER A 220 40.58 -14.58 3.41
N VAL A 221 40.74 -14.70 2.09
CA VAL A 221 39.65 -14.50 1.12
C VAL A 221 38.87 -15.79 0.93
N LEU A 222 37.54 -15.71 1.06
CA LEU A 222 36.60 -16.79 0.79
C LEU A 222 36.42 -17.01 -0.73
N VAL A 223 36.31 -18.27 -1.13
CA VAL A 223 36.02 -18.67 -2.51
C VAL A 223 34.85 -19.66 -2.52
N THR A 224 34.02 -19.57 -3.55
CA THR A 224 32.89 -20.47 -3.75
C THR A 224 33.19 -21.43 -4.89
N SER A 225 32.88 -22.70 -4.69
CA SER A 225 32.78 -23.72 -5.75
C SER A 225 31.37 -24.29 -5.70
N SER A 226 30.75 -24.56 -6.85
CA SER A 226 29.34 -24.93 -6.87
C SER A 226 29.00 -25.93 -7.95
N GLU A 227 28.12 -26.87 -7.60
CA GLU A 227 27.57 -27.90 -8.49
C GLU A 227 26.05 -27.72 -8.58
N ASN A 228 25.52 -27.53 -9.78
CA ASN A 228 24.09 -27.32 -10.09
C ASN A 228 23.43 -26.07 -9.47
N VAL A 229 24.19 -25.24 -8.74
CA VAL A 229 23.79 -23.95 -8.15
C VAL A 229 24.87 -22.93 -8.43
N THR A 230 24.52 -21.64 -8.46
CA THR A 230 25.49 -20.53 -8.40
C THR A 230 25.26 -19.73 -7.14
N ILE A 231 26.34 -19.47 -6.40
CA ILE A 231 26.34 -18.57 -5.24
C ILE A 231 27.06 -17.30 -5.65
N ILE A 232 26.32 -16.19 -5.70
CA ILE A 232 26.85 -14.88 -6.08
C ILE A 232 27.02 -14.05 -4.81
N PRO A 233 28.24 -13.61 -4.46
CA PRO A 233 28.44 -12.72 -3.33
C PRO A 233 27.78 -11.36 -3.57
N ILE A 234 27.05 -10.85 -2.59
CA ILE A 234 26.50 -9.48 -2.60
C ILE A 234 27.61 -8.48 -2.25
N ASP A 235 28.48 -8.85 -1.32
CA ASP A 235 29.62 -8.06 -0.90
C ASP A 235 30.83 -8.27 -1.82
N SER A 236 31.40 -7.17 -2.34
CA SER A 236 32.63 -7.24 -3.16
C SER A 236 33.85 -7.70 -2.37
N ASN A 237 33.90 -7.42 -1.06
CA ASN A 237 34.98 -7.82 -0.19
C ASN A 237 34.65 -9.11 0.59
N GLN A 238 35.21 -10.22 0.13
CA GLN A 238 35.10 -11.56 0.72
C GLN A 238 36.25 -11.91 1.70
N GLU A 239 36.98 -10.92 2.20
CA GLU A 239 38.05 -11.10 3.18
C GLU A 239 37.49 -11.21 4.61
N THR A 240 37.90 -12.25 5.33
CA THR A 240 37.60 -12.43 6.76
C THR A 240 38.51 -11.56 7.63
N THR A 241 38.16 -11.37 8.89
CA THR A 241 39.00 -10.63 9.86
C THR A 241 39.30 -11.52 11.06
N MET A 242 39.99 -10.97 12.07
CA MET A 242 40.21 -11.66 13.34
C MET A 242 38.91 -11.88 14.16
N GLN A 243 37.78 -11.34 13.69
CA GLN A 243 36.47 -11.49 14.30
C GLN A 243 35.49 -12.07 13.27
N CYS A 244 34.42 -12.69 13.78
CA CYS A 244 33.34 -13.19 12.94
C CYS A 244 32.72 -12.07 12.11
N ARG A 245 32.61 -12.30 10.80
CA ARG A 245 32.01 -11.35 9.85
C ARG A 245 30.83 -12.00 9.14
N ASN A 246 29.78 -11.21 8.91
CA ASN A 246 28.62 -11.66 8.15
C ASN A 246 28.86 -11.44 6.66
N PHE A 247 28.55 -12.46 5.86
CA PHE A 247 28.63 -12.44 4.41
C PHE A 247 27.27 -12.81 3.84
N SER A 248 26.79 -12.03 2.87
CA SER A 248 25.51 -12.27 2.21
C SER A 248 25.71 -12.73 0.76
N TYR A 249 24.95 -13.76 0.39
CA TYR A 249 25.04 -14.41 -0.92
C TYR A 249 23.66 -14.55 -1.55
N VAL A 250 23.55 -14.38 -2.86
CA VAL A 250 22.36 -14.74 -3.65
C VAL A 250 22.56 -16.14 -4.21
N VAL A 251 21.60 -17.03 -3.97
CA VAL A 251 21.67 -18.43 -4.40
C VAL A 251 20.76 -18.63 -5.61
N GLN A 252 21.31 -18.97 -6.77
CA GLN A 252 20.54 -19.22 -8.00
C GLN A 252 20.58 -20.70 -8.38
N GLN A 253 19.46 -21.20 -8.89
CA GLN A 253 19.32 -22.58 -9.36
C GLN A 253 19.74 -22.69 -10.83
N LEU A 254 20.83 -23.40 -11.15
CA LEU A 254 21.30 -23.53 -12.55
C LEU A 254 20.43 -24.50 -13.35
N ASN A 255 20.06 -25.63 -12.74
CA ASN A 255 19.27 -26.66 -13.40
C ASN A 255 17.83 -26.66 -12.86
N THR A 256 16.88 -26.23 -13.70
CA THR A 256 15.46 -26.17 -13.36
C THR A 256 14.83 -27.55 -13.14
N SER A 257 15.47 -28.63 -13.57
CA SER A 257 14.95 -30.00 -13.40
C SER A 257 15.31 -30.64 -12.05
N GLN A 258 16.24 -30.04 -11.29
CA GLN A 258 16.69 -30.56 -9.99
C GLN A 258 16.40 -29.56 -8.88
N ASN A 259 15.55 -29.94 -7.93
CA ASN A 259 15.19 -29.10 -6.77
C ASN A 259 16.25 -29.14 -5.66
N LYS A 260 17.46 -29.62 -5.97
CA LYS A 260 18.57 -29.74 -5.02
C LYS A 260 19.85 -29.26 -5.68
N GLY A 261 20.74 -28.70 -4.87
CA GLY A 261 22.08 -28.35 -5.31
C GLY A 261 23.05 -28.26 -4.16
N GLN A 262 24.33 -28.25 -4.48
CA GLN A 262 25.41 -28.22 -3.49
C GLN A 262 26.43 -27.16 -3.85
N SER A 263 26.98 -26.52 -2.84
CA SER A 263 28.09 -25.60 -3.00
C SER A 263 29.05 -25.71 -1.83
N GLN A 264 30.31 -25.45 -2.10
CA GLN A 264 31.40 -25.44 -1.15
C GLN A 264 31.86 -23.99 -0.96
N LEU A 265 31.92 -23.56 0.30
CA LEU A 265 32.59 -22.33 0.71
C LEU A 265 33.97 -22.70 1.25
N GLY A 266 35.00 -22.33 0.50
CA GLY A 266 36.39 -22.60 0.83
C GLY A 266 37.22 -21.32 0.97
N ILE A 267 38.53 -21.51 1.03
CA ILE A 267 39.53 -20.44 0.98
C ILE A 267 40.32 -20.56 -0.32
N ARG A 268 40.85 -19.44 -0.81
CA ARG A 268 41.69 -19.43 -2.02
C ARG A 268 42.81 -20.48 -1.89
N THR A 269 42.88 -21.41 -2.82
CA THR A 269 43.88 -22.49 -2.80
C THR A 269 45.29 -21.88 -2.84
N THR A 270 46.08 -22.17 -1.80
CA THR A 270 47.50 -21.86 -1.72
C THR A 270 48.29 -23.18 -1.64
N ALA A 271 49.61 -23.11 -1.80
CA ALA A 271 50.50 -24.28 -1.61
C ALA A 271 50.33 -24.96 -0.24
N ALA A 272 49.81 -24.24 0.76
CA ALA A 272 49.55 -24.71 2.13
C ALA A 272 48.37 -25.69 2.28
N ASN A 273 47.38 -25.62 1.38
CA ASN A 273 46.06 -26.22 1.59
C ASN A 273 45.70 -27.29 0.56
N PHE A 274 46.64 -27.65 -0.30
CA PHE A 274 46.44 -28.62 -1.36
C PHE A 274 46.15 -30.00 -0.73
N ASN A 275 44.93 -30.52 -0.91
CA ASN A 275 44.42 -31.83 -0.45
C ASN A 275 43.99 -31.97 1.03
N LEU A 276 43.68 -30.89 1.75
CA LEU A 276 43.06 -31.00 3.08
C LEU A 276 41.58 -31.38 2.95
N LYS A 277 41.19 -32.56 3.45
CA LYS A 277 39.76 -32.92 3.61
C LYS A 277 39.14 -32.10 4.75
N ASN A 278 37.88 -31.71 4.60
CA ASN A 278 37.08 -30.94 5.58
C ASN A 278 37.50 -29.47 5.83
N SER A 279 38.30 -28.87 4.95
CA SER A 279 38.64 -27.44 4.98
C SER A 279 37.46 -26.55 4.58
N GLU A 280 36.59 -27.07 3.71
CA GLU A 280 35.45 -26.35 3.13
C GLU A 280 34.17 -26.56 3.96
N LEU A 281 33.27 -25.57 3.88
CA LEU A 281 31.91 -25.66 4.40
C LEU A 281 30.97 -26.08 3.27
N PHE A 282 30.34 -27.24 3.42
CA PHE A 282 29.39 -27.78 2.44
C PHE A 282 27.98 -27.23 2.70
N LEU A 283 27.44 -26.51 1.72
CA LEU A 283 26.06 -26.02 1.69
C LEU A 283 25.21 -26.93 0.81
N SER A 284 24.20 -27.56 1.38
CA SER A 284 23.19 -28.33 0.66
C SER A 284 21.90 -27.54 0.59
N PHE A 285 21.37 -27.33 -0.61
CA PHE A 285 20.16 -26.56 -0.85
C PHE A 285 19.02 -27.45 -1.32
N LYS A 286 17.84 -27.21 -0.79
CA LYS A 286 16.57 -27.73 -1.29
C LYS A 286 15.68 -26.57 -1.70
N PHE A 287 15.45 -26.42 -3.00
CA PHE A 287 14.66 -25.33 -3.53
C PHE A 287 13.16 -25.61 -3.45
N LEU A 288 12.41 -24.63 -2.95
CA LEU A 288 10.96 -24.59 -3.05
C LEU A 288 10.54 -24.05 -4.43
N PRO A 289 9.39 -24.46 -4.98
CA PRO A 289 8.85 -23.85 -6.20
C PRO A 289 8.62 -22.35 -5.97
N CYS A 290 8.76 -21.54 -7.02
CA CYS A 290 8.51 -20.10 -6.91
C CYS A 290 7.08 -19.83 -6.42
N PRO A 291 6.88 -18.85 -5.53
CA PRO A 291 5.55 -18.49 -5.06
C PRO A 291 4.70 -17.95 -6.20
N VAL A 292 3.37 -18.06 -6.04
CA VAL A 292 2.40 -17.63 -7.05
C VAL A 292 2.62 -16.15 -7.43
N GLY A 293 2.70 -15.88 -8.74
CA GLY A 293 3.05 -14.56 -9.27
C GLY A 293 4.53 -14.38 -9.62
N LEU A 294 5.39 -15.32 -9.23
CA LEU A 294 6.79 -15.36 -9.64
C LEU A 294 7.05 -16.64 -10.45
N HIS A 295 7.91 -16.52 -11.45
CA HIS A 295 8.37 -17.66 -12.27
C HIS A 295 9.89 -17.71 -12.27
N LEU A 296 10.42 -18.93 -12.39
CA LEU A 296 11.85 -19.17 -12.42
C LEU A 296 12.42 -18.68 -13.76
N VAL A 297 13.26 -17.65 -13.73
CA VAL A 297 13.95 -17.10 -14.91
C VAL A 297 15.43 -17.04 -14.59
N SER A 298 16.25 -17.74 -15.39
CA SER A 298 17.71 -17.75 -15.22
C SER A 298 18.16 -18.13 -13.79
N GLY A 299 17.42 -19.03 -13.14
CA GLY A 299 17.75 -19.54 -11.80
C GLY A 299 17.28 -18.68 -10.63
N THR A 300 16.57 -17.58 -10.86
CA THR A 300 15.93 -16.76 -9.80
C THR A 300 14.43 -16.65 -10.00
N CYS A 301 13.66 -16.58 -8.91
CA CYS A 301 12.24 -16.28 -8.98
C CYS A 301 12.04 -14.79 -9.33
N ASN A 302 11.56 -14.51 -10.53
CA ASN A 302 11.27 -13.16 -11.02
C ASN A 302 9.76 -12.96 -11.18
N CYS A 303 9.29 -11.70 -11.15
CA CYS A 303 7.88 -11.38 -11.39
C CYS A 303 7.37 -12.01 -12.69
N ASP A 304 6.16 -12.53 -12.69
CA ASP A 304 5.41 -12.85 -13.90
C ASP A 304 5.39 -11.68 -14.89
N LYS A 305 5.37 -11.99 -16.19
CA LYS A 305 5.37 -10.98 -17.26
C LYS A 305 4.21 -9.99 -17.10
N ILE A 306 3.05 -10.45 -16.65
CA ILE A 306 1.86 -9.63 -16.44
C ILE A 306 2.09 -8.60 -15.33
N ILE A 307 2.68 -9.02 -14.21
CA ILE A 307 3.00 -8.13 -13.08
C ILE A 307 4.10 -7.15 -13.49
N ARG A 308 5.17 -7.64 -14.12
CA ARG A 308 6.31 -6.80 -14.55
C ARG A 308 5.92 -5.69 -15.52
N ASN A 309 4.88 -5.89 -16.32
CA ASN A 309 4.37 -4.88 -17.24
C ASN A 309 3.53 -3.79 -16.55
N GLU A 310 3.20 -3.95 -15.27
CA GLU A 310 2.43 -2.98 -14.51
C GLU A 310 3.37 -2.03 -13.78
N GLU A 311 3.26 -0.74 -14.11
CA GLU A 311 4.06 0.31 -13.50
C GLU A 311 3.85 0.31 -11.97
N ARG A 312 4.95 0.47 -11.22
CA ARG A 312 4.95 0.57 -9.75
C ARG A 312 4.55 -0.70 -8.98
N THR A 313 4.80 -1.86 -9.59
CA THR A 313 4.88 -3.15 -8.90
C THR A 313 6.32 -3.66 -8.90
N ASN A 314 6.76 -4.28 -7.82
CA ASN A 314 8.10 -4.86 -7.71
C ASN A 314 8.02 -6.18 -6.93
N CYS A 315 8.69 -7.23 -7.41
CA CYS A 315 8.77 -8.51 -6.70
C CYS A 315 10.18 -8.69 -6.16
N ASP A 316 10.26 -9.00 -4.88
CA ASP A 316 11.50 -9.35 -4.19
C ASP A 316 11.25 -10.59 -3.33
N ILE A 317 11.93 -11.68 -3.68
CA ILE A 317 11.81 -12.96 -2.97
C ILE A 317 12.34 -12.87 -1.53
N ASN A 318 13.17 -11.87 -1.21
CA ASN A 318 13.63 -11.64 0.16
C ASN A 318 12.54 -11.07 1.07
N MET A 319 11.43 -10.56 0.50
CA MET A 319 10.29 -10.03 1.25
C MET A 319 9.26 -11.11 1.64
N MET A 320 9.63 -12.39 1.60
CA MET A 320 8.74 -13.46 2.08
C MET A 320 8.29 -13.21 3.53
N PRO A 321 7.00 -13.47 3.87
CA PRO A 321 6.03 -14.23 3.09
C PRO A 321 5.24 -13.44 2.02
N HIS A 322 5.54 -12.15 1.81
CA HIS A 322 4.82 -11.26 0.89
C HIS A 322 5.76 -10.71 -0.19
N PRO A 323 6.14 -11.53 -1.19
CA PRO A 323 7.22 -11.20 -2.12
C PRO A 323 6.85 -10.12 -3.14
N ILE A 324 5.59 -9.70 -3.23
CA ILE A 324 5.13 -8.71 -4.21
C ILE A 324 4.79 -7.41 -3.48
N SER A 325 5.39 -6.31 -3.93
CA SER A 325 5.05 -4.96 -3.49
C SER A 325 4.29 -4.23 -4.61
N ARG A 326 3.17 -3.61 -4.27
CA ARG A 326 2.27 -2.96 -5.23
C ARG A 326 1.84 -1.59 -4.70
N THR A 327 1.99 -0.57 -5.53
CA THR A 327 1.61 0.82 -5.21
C THR A 327 0.64 1.35 -6.28
N GLY A 328 -0.35 2.15 -5.87
CA GLY A 328 -1.33 2.74 -6.78
C GLY A 328 -2.72 2.11 -6.68
N ASN A 329 -3.56 2.32 -7.71
CA ASN A 329 -4.96 1.87 -7.73
C ASN A 329 -5.18 0.63 -8.62
N ASN A 330 -4.24 -0.31 -8.61
CA ASN A 330 -4.33 -1.57 -9.33
C ASN A 330 -4.74 -2.73 -8.41
N TRP A 331 -5.31 -3.78 -8.97
CA TRP A 331 -5.71 -5.00 -8.27
C TRP A 331 -5.01 -6.20 -8.89
N LEU A 332 -4.35 -7.01 -8.06
CA LEU A 332 -3.62 -8.21 -8.45
C LEU A 332 -4.22 -9.45 -7.78
N SER A 333 -4.45 -10.52 -8.53
CA SER A 333 -4.94 -11.76 -7.94
C SER A 333 -4.48 -12.96 -8.74
N TYR A 334 -4.61 -14.14 -8.16
CA TYR A 334 -4.42 -15.40 -8.86
C TYR A 334 -5.76 -16.09 -9.00
N ASN A 335 -6.06 -16.56 -10.21
CA ASN A 335 -7.27 -17.32 -10.47
C ASN A 335 -6.97 -18.82 -10.36
N ASP A 336 -7.43 -19.45 -9.29
CA ASP A 336 -7.24 -20.88 -9.04
C ASP A 336 -7.89 -21.77 -10.11
N GLU A 337 -9.02 -21.36 -10.71
CA GLU A 337 -9.71 -22.15 -11.73
C GLU A 337 -8.94 -22.23 -13.06
N HIS A 338 -8.13 -21.19 -13.33
CA HIS A 338 -7.45 -21.00 -14.61
C HIS A 338 -5.92 -21.03 -14.48
N GLU A 339 -5.42 -21.25 -13.26
CA GLU A 339 -3.99 -21.29 -12.92
C GLU A 339 -3.18 -20.09 -13.46
N CYS A 340 -3.72 -18.88 -13.36
CA CYS A 340 -3.13 -17.70 -13.98
C CYS A 340 -3.13 -16.46 -13.08
N VAL A 341 -2.19 -15.56 -13.35
CA VAL A 341 -2.10 -14.25 -12.69
C VAL A 341 -2.98 -13.23 -13.41
N VAL A 342 -3.71 -12.46 -12.63
CA VAL A 342 -4.58 -11.37 -13.08
C VAL A 342 -4.04 -10.04 -12.56
N ALA A 343 -3.89 -9.08 -13.45
CA ALA A 343 -3.59 -7.69 -13.11
C ALA A 343 -4.63 -6.76 -13.74
N TYR A 344 -5.22 -5.89 -12.93
CA TYR A 344 -6.22 -4.91 -13.35
C TYR A 344 -5.82 -3.51 -12.90
N ARG A 345 -5.80 -2.55 -13.84
CA ARG A 345 -5.20 -1.23 -13.60
C ARG A 345 -6.00 -0.29 -12.70
N ASN A 346 -7.32 -0.47 -12.63
CA ASN A 346 -8.21 0.52 -12.01
C ASN A 346 -9.21 -0.12 -11.05
N CYS A 347 -8.82 -0.31 -9.80
CA CYS A 347 -9.75 -0.78 -8.79
C CYS A 347 -10.93 0.21 -8.62
N PRO A 348 -12.16 -0.28 -8.34
CA PRO A 348 -13.30 0.59 -8.08
C PRO A 348 -13.07 1.59 -6.94
N PHE A 349 -13.82 2.69 -6.96
CA PHE A 349 -13.60 3.79 -6.02
C PHE A 349 -13.73 3.35 -4.56
N ASP A 350 -12.66 3.57 -3.78
CA ASP A 350 -12.55 3.27 -2.34
C ASP A 350 -12.56 1.77 -1.99
N TYR A 351 -12.17 0.90 -2.94
CA TYR A 351 -12.17 -0.55 -2.76
C TYR A 351 -10.77 -1.11 -2.48
N CYS A 352 -9.74 -0.56 -3.12
CA CYS A 352 -8.35 -0.95 -2.90
C CYS A 352 -7.56 0.09 -2.10
N ILE A 353 -6.53 -0.37 -1.39
CA ILE A 353 -5.55 0.46 -0.72
C ILE A 353 -4.66 1.11 -1.79
N VAL A 354 -4.47 2.44 -1.75
CA VAL A 354 -3.66 3.16 -2.75
C VAL A 354 -2.17 3.20 -2.39
N SER A 355 -1.84 3.10 -1.11
CA SER A 355 -0.47 3.05 -0.60
C SER A 355 0.23 1.74 -0.95
N THR A 356 1.54 1.66 -0.67
CA THR A 356 2.31 0.43 -0.83
C THR A 356 1.74 -0.68 0.04
N VAL A 357 1.41 -1.80 -0.60
CA VAL A 357 0.98 -3.04 0.08
C VAL A 357 1.94 -4.14 -0.34
N HIS A 358 2.36 -4.94 0.64
CA HIS A 358 3.08 -6.18 0.42
C HIS A 358 2.07 -7.33 0.43
N LEU A 359 2.05 -8.10 -0.65
CA LEU A 359 1.03 -9.12 -0.89
C LEU A 359 1.66 -10.44 -1.34
N ASN A 360 0.89 -11.49 -1.09
CA ASN A 360 1.06 -12.82 -1.66
C ASN A 360 -0.21 -13.09 -2.46
N LEU A 361 -0.10 -13.52 -3.72
CA LEU A 361 -1.29 -13.71 -4.57
C LEU A 361 -2.21 -14.84 -4.08
N SER A 362 -1.71 -15.77 -3.25
CA SER A 362 -2.57 -16.74 -2.55
C SER A 362 -3.54 -16.07 -1.56
N TYR A 363 -3.24 -14.84 -1.12
CA TYR A 363 -4.06 -14.03 -0.22
C TYR A 363 -4.24 -12.63 -0.82
N SER A 364 -4.87 -12.54 -1.99
CA SER A 364 -5.04 -11.28 -2.71
C SER A 364 -5.92 -10.24 -2.00
N ASP A 365 -6.67 -10.63 -0.97
CA ASP A 365 -7.57 -9.72 -0.24
C ASP A 365 -6.84 -8.68 0.61
N LEU A 366 -5.54 -8.85 0.89
CA LEU A 366 -4.74 -7.89 1.66
C LEU A 366 -4.63 -6.50 1.02
N GLN A 367 -4.88 -6.39 -0.28
CA GLN A 367 -4.89 -5.11 -1.00
C GLN A 367 -6.24 -4.37 -0.90
N CYS A 368 -7.27 -5.03 -0.38
CA CYS A 368 -8.61 -4.46 -0.23
C CYS A 368 -8.70 -3.60 1.03
N THR A 369 -9.43 -2.48 0.95
CA THR A 369 -9.71 -1.64 2.11
C THR A 369 -11.11 -1.94 2.67
N ASN A 370 -11.46 -1.34 3.81
CA ASN A 370 -12.82 -1.32 4.35
C ASN A 370 -13.45 -2.71 4.57
N ASN A 371 -12.64 -3.71 4.93
CA ASN A 371 -13.01 -5.13 5.12
C ASN A 371 -13.68 -5.76 3.89
N ARG A 372 -13.29 -5.31 2.69
CA ARG A 372 -13.71 -5.90 1.42
C ARG A 372 -12.82 -7.09 1.04
N SER A 373 -13.30 -7.91 0.12
CA SER A 373 -12.59 -9.10 -0.40
C SER A 373 -13.08 -9.49 -1.79
N GLY A 374 -12.44 -10.50 -2.38
CA GLY A 374 -12.87 -11.11 -3.64
C GLY A 374 -12.43 -10.34 -4.87
N ILE A 375 -13.04 -10.67 -6.00
CA ILE A 375 -12.63 -10.14 -7.31
C ILE A 375 -12.85 -8.62 -7.35
N LEU A 376 -11.78 -7.87 -7.67
CA LEU A 376 -11.75 -6.40 -7.64
C LEU A 376 -12.16 -5.80 -6.27
N CYS A 377 -11.99 -6.55 -5.18
CA CYS A 377 -12.52 -6.21 -3.86
C CYS A 377 -14.03 -5.94 -3.88
N GLY A 378 -14.77 -6.63 -4.76
CA GLY A 378 -16.20 -6.44 -4.99
C GLY A 378 -17.09 -6.95 -3.84
N GLY A 379 -16.61 -7.90 -3.05
CA GLY A 379 -17.33 -8.53 -1.95
C GLY A 379 -16.96 -8.00 -0.58
N CYS A 380 -17.58 -8.58 0.44
CA CYS A 380 -17.23 -8.40 1.85
C CYS A 380 -16.56 -9.67 2.38
N GLN A 381 -15.66 -9.52 3.36
CA GLN A 381 -15.08 -10.67 4.06
C GLN A 381 -16.18 -11.54 4.69
N SER A 382 -15.88 -12.84 4.85
CA SER A 382 -16.84 -13.81 5.36
C SER A 382 -17.45 -13.38 6.70
N GLY A 383 -18.78 -13.36 6.77
CA GLY A 383 -19.54 -12.93 7.95
C GLY A 383 -19.81 -11.42 8.05
N LEU A 384 -19.31 -10.61 7.11
CA LEU A 384 -19.61 -9.17 7.04
C LEU A 384 -20.62 -8.87 5.94
N SER A 385 -21.34 -7.76 6.12
CA SER A 385 -22.30 -7.22 5.17
C SER A 385 -21.94 -5.79 4.78
N LEU A 386 -22.33 -5.39 3.57
CA LEU A 386 -22.14 -4.04 3.06
C LEU A 386 -23.02 -3.06 3.84
N MET A 387 -22.48 -1.90 4.22
CA MET A 387 -23.27 -0.85 4.87
C MET A 387 -24.04 -0.01 3.84
N LEU A 388 -25.26 0.40 4.18
CA LEU A 388 -25.99 1.44 3.45
C LEU A 388 -25.29 2.79 3.68
N GLY A 389 -25.09 3.55 2.59
CA GLY A 389 -24.47 4.87 2.64
C GLY A 389 -22.94 4.92 2.55
N SER A 390 -22.24 3.78 2.63
CA SER A 390 -20.78 3.70 2.40
C SER A 390 -20.38 2.46 1.60
N ASN A 391 -19.10 2.32 1.26
CA ASN A 391 -18.54 1.11 0.63
C ASN A 391 -17.90 0.17 1.66
N LYS A 392 -18.15 0.39 2.96
CA LYS A 392 -17.55 -0.40 4.04
C LYS A 392 -18.36 -1.65 4.36
N CYS A 393 -17.65 -2.70 4.75
CA CYS A 393 -18.25 -3.95 5.22
C CYS A 393 -18.13 -4.04 6.76
N GLN A 394 -19.24 -4.40 7.42
CA GLN A 394 -19.33 -4.54 8.87
C GLN A 394 -20.29 -5.68 9.23
N PHE A 395 -20.18 -6.22 10.44
CA PHE A 395 -21.16 -7.16 10.99
C PHE A 395 -22.53 -6.47 11.11
N CYS A 396 -23.54 -7.01 10.44
CA CYS A 396 -24.90 -6.50 10.44
C CYS A 396 -25.87 -7.59 10.93
N ASP A 397 -26.89 -7.19 11.67
CA ASP A 397 -27.97 -8.06 12.18
C ASP A 397 -29.31 -7.70 11.50
N ASN A 398 -30.21 -8.68 11.38
CA ASN A 398 -31.54 -8.49 10.79
C ASN A 398 -32.45 -7.57 11.62
N ARG A 399 -32.10 -7.26 12.86
CA ARG A 399 -32.80 -6.25 13.68
C ARG A 399 -32.83 -4.87 13.04
N TYR A 400 -31.82 -4.55 12.21
CA TYR A 400 -31.73 -3.27 11.52
C TYR A 400 -32.77 -3.09 10.40
N ILE A 401 -33.50 -4.14 9.99
CA ILE A 401 -34.61 -4.02 9.03
C ILE A 401 -35.69 -3.07 9.56
N SER A 402 -35.83 -2.94 10.89
CA SER A 402 -36.70 -1.96 11.54
C SER A 402 -36.41 -0.50 11.14
N LEU A 403 -35.17 -0.18 10.70
CA LEU A 403 -34.82 1.13 10.14
C LEU A 403 -35.61 1.46 8.86
N GLY A 404 -36.15 0.45 8.16
CA GLY A 404 -37.07 0.65 7.04
C GLY A 404 -38.26 1.53 7.41
N ALA A 405 -38.84 1.33 8.61
CA ALA A 405 -39.93 2.17 9.10
C ALA A 405 -39.50 3.63 9.27
N LEU A 406 -38.29 3.86 9.81
CA LEU A 406 -37.72 5.20 9.95
C LEU A 406 -37.56 5.88 8.59
N PHE A 407 -37.11 5.16 7.55
CA PHE A 407 -36.99 5.71 6.20
C PHE A 407 -38.35 6.06 5.57
N VAL A 408 -39.38 5.26 5.82
CA VAL A 408 -40.76 5.56 5.41
C VAL A 408 -41.23 6.87 6.05
N PHE A 409 -41.06 7.02 7.36
CA PHE A 409 -41.39 8.25 8.09
C PHE A 409 -40.57 9.46 7.62
N ALA A 410 -39.28 9.30 7.38
CA ALA A 410 -38.42 10.37 6.86
C ALA A 410 -38.90 10.86 5.49
N GLY A 411 -39.34 9.95 4.61
CA GLY A 411 -39.92 10.32 3.31
C GLY A 411 -41.21 11.14 3.45
N LEU A 412 -42.10 10.76 4.38
CA LEU A 412 -43.32 11.52 4.69
C LEU A 412 -42.99 12.93 5.20
N ILE A 413 -42.03 13.04 6.13
CA ILE A 413 -41.57 14.32 6.68
C ILE A 413 -40.98 15.20 5.57
N LEU A 414 -40.17 14.63 4.68
CA LEU A 414 -39.58 15.36 3.55
C LEU A 414 -40.65 15.95 2.63
N VAL A 415 -41.67 15.16 2.24
CA VAL A 415 -42.75 15.64 1.39
C VAL A 415 -43.57 16.72 2.10
N ALA A 416 -43.90 16.53 3.38
CA ALA A 416 -44.58 17.53 4.18
C ALA A 416 -43.77 18.84 4.29
N PHE A 417 -42.45 18.74 4.48
CA PHE A 417 -41.54 19.87 4.54
C PHE A 417 -41.50 20.65 3.22
N LEU A 418 -41.43 19.98 2.06
CA LEU A 418 -41.43 20.64 0.76
C LEU A 418 -42.75 21.36 0.47
N ILE A 419 -43.90 20.76 0.83
CA ILE A 419 -45.22 21.39 0.73
C ILE A 419 -45.32 22.61 1.66
N ALA A 420 -44.85 22.48 2.90
CA ALA A 420 -44.94 23.53 3.91
C ALA A 420 -44.02 24.73 3.61
N SER A 421 -42.82 24.49 3.10
CA SER A 421 -41.81 25.53 2.84
C SER A 421 -41.92 26.18 1.45
N ASN A 422 -42.72 25.62 0.53
CA ASN A 422 -42.76 26.02 -0.89
C ASN A 422 -41.38 25.97 -1.58
N LEU A 423 -40.42 25.19 -1.07
CA LEU A 423 -39.10 24.98 -1.66
C LEU A 423 -39.21 24.04 -2.86
N THR A 424 -39.76 24.55 -3.95
CA THR A 424 -40.00 23.78 -5.17
C THR A 424 -39.23 24.37 -6.35
N VAL A 425 -38.96 23.53 -7.35
CA VAL A 425 -38.26 23.94 -8.57
C VAL A 425 -38.99 25.04 -9.34
N SER A 426 -40.30 25.19 -9.14
CA SER A 426 -41.12 26.24 -9.75
C SER A 426 -40.87 27.62 -9.18
N VAL A 427 -40.48 27.70 -7.91
CA VAL A 427 -40.04 28.95 -7.25
C VAL A 427 -38.61 29.29 -7.67
N GLY A 428 -37.78 28.28 -7.94
CA GLY A 428 -36.45 28.43 -8.52
C GLY A 428 -35.31 28.70 -7.51
N SER A 429 -35.61 28.96 -6.24
CA SER A 429 -34.60 29.27 -5.21
C SER A 429 -33.63 28.14 -4.92
N ILE A 430 -34.02 26.88 -5.16
CA ILE A 430 -33.19 25.70 -4.86
C ILE A 430 -32.39 25.16 -6.08
N ASN A 431 -32.68 25.62 -7.31
CA ASN A 431 -32.14 25.00 -8.53
C ASN A 431 -30.60 25.06 -8.61
N GLY A 432 -30.01 26.21 -8.26
CA GLY A 432 -28.55 26.37 -8.20
C GLY A 432 -27.90 25.49 -7.12
N LEU A 433 -28.52 25.39 -5.94
CA LEU A 433 -28.05 24.54 -4.84
C LEU A 433 -28.12 23.05 -5.21
N LEU A 434 -29.21 22.60 -5.85
CA LEU A 434 -29.31 21.23 -6.33
C LEU A 434 -28.19 20.93 -7.33
N PHE A 435 -27.92 21.82 -8.28
CA PHE A 435 -26.80 21.61 -9.21
C PHE A 435 -25.46 21.50 -8.48
N TYR A 436 -25.19 22.39 -7.52
CA TYR A 436 -24.00 22.33 -6.65
C TYR A 436 -23.88 20.96 -5.95
N ALA A 437 -24.91 20.54 -5.21
CA ALA A 437 -24.87 19.31 -4.43
C ALA A 437 -24.74 18.06 -5.31
N ASN A 438 -25.39 18.05 -6.48
CA ASN A 438 -25.29 16.98 -7.46
C ASN A 438 -23.86 16.83 -8.01
N MET A 439 -23.19 17.94 -8.34
CA MET A 439 -21.81 17.91 -8.86
C MET A 439 -20.80 17.53 -7.79
N VAL A 440 -20.97 18.01 -6.55
CA VAL A 440 -20.13 17.58 -5.41
C VAL A 440 -20.25 16.08 -5.18
N LYS A 441 -21.48 15.52 -5.21
CA LYS A 441 -21.70 14.09 -5.02
C LYS A 441 -21.23 13.24 -6.20
N LEU A 442 -21.31 13.76 -7.43
CA LEU A 442 -20.78 13.10 -8.62
C LEU A 442 -19.25 13.03 -8.63
N ASN A 443 -18.59 14.06 -8.09
CA ASN A 443 -17.13 14.17 -7.99
C ASN A 443 -16.58 13.74 -6.61
N GLU A 444 -17.34 12.92 -5.88
CA GLU A 444 -16.98 12.44 -4.54
C GLU A 444 -15.58 11.80 -4.52
N ALA A 445 -15.19 11.13 -5.60
CA ALA A 445 -13.90 10.47 -5.70
C ALA A 445 -12.68 11.40 -5.73
N ALA A 446 -12.83 12.59 -6.31
CA ALA A 446 -11.74 13.57 -6.36
C ALA A 446 -11.77 14.53 -5.15
N LEU A 447 -12.94 14.75 -4.57
CA LEU A 447 -13.12 15.65 -3.41
C LEU A 447 -12.86 14.94 -2.08
N PHE A 448 -13.31 13.71 -1.91
CA PHE A 448 -13.20 12.94 -0.66
C PHE A 448 -12.39 11.64 -0.87
N PRO A 449 -11.08 11.73 -1.19
CA PRO A 449 -10.25 10.54 -1.29
C PRO A 449 -10.21 9.77 0.04
N ASN A 450 -10.19 8.44 -0.02
CA ASN A 450 -10.16 7.51 1.13
C ASN A 450 -11.40 7.57 2.05
N GLY A 451 -12.55 8.03 1.53
CA GLY A 451 -13.81 8.00 2.26
C GLY A 451 -13.86 8.94 3.48
N VAL A 452 -13.02 9.98 3.52
CA VAL A 452 -13.04 10.99 4.58
C VAL A 452 -14.37 11.76 4.53
N SER A 453 -15.23 11.54 5.52
CA SER A 453 -16.49 12.26 5.67
C SER A 453 -16.39 13.30 6.76
N ILE A 454 -16.69 14.56 6.45
CA ILE A 454 -16.89 15.59 7.48
C ILE A 454 -18.31 15.41 8.03
N PRO A 455 -18.48 15.13 9.35
CA PRO A 455 -19.80 14.95 9.95
C PRO A 455 -20.69 16.17 9.68
N VAL A 456 -22.01 15.96 9.55
CA VAL A 456 -23.03 17.00 9.25
C VAL A 456 -22.96 17.57 7.82
N LEU A 457 -21.79 18.04 7.36
CA LEU A 457 -21.64 18.65 6.03
C LEU A 457 -21.81 17.63 4.90
N SER A 458 -21.25 16.42 5.06
CA SER A 458 -21.45 15.33 4.11
C SER A 458 -22.89 14.82 4.11
N GLN A 459 -23.56 14.81 5.27
CA GLN A 459 -24.97 14.46 5.42
C GLN A 459 -25.88 15.45 4.68
N PHE A 460 -25.60 16.75 4.81
CA PHE A 460 -26.33 17.79 4.09
C PHE A 460 -26.30 17.58 2.56
N ILE A 461 -25.11 17.33 1.99
CA ILE A 461 -24.97 17.03 0.56
C ILE A 461 -25.70 15.74 0.18
N ALA A 462 -25.60 14.70 1.02
CA ALA A 462 -26.30 13.44 0.79
C ALA A 462 -27.83 13.63 0.78
N TRP A 463 -28.39 14.36 1.73
CA TRP A 463 -29.84 14.60 1.82
C TRP A 463 -30.38 15.38 0.61
N LEU A 464 -29.64 16.37 0.11
CA LEU A 464 -30.01 17.09 -1.13
C LEU A 464 -30.01 16.19 -2.38
N ASN A 465 -29.24 15.09 -2.35
CA ASN A 465 -29.20 14.06 -3.39
C ASN A 465 -30.12 12.86 -3.10
N LEU A 466 -30.97 12.94 -2.07
CA LEU A 466 -31.83 11.83 -1.61
C LEU A 466 -31.04 10.56 -1.25
N ASP A 467 -29.80 10.73 -0.78
CA ASP A 467 -29.00 9.71 -0.14
C ASP A 467 -29.19 9.74 1.38
N LEU A 468 -28.99 8.60 2.03
CA LEU A 468 -29.19 8.45 3.47
C LEU A 468 -28.24 9.36 4.27
N GLY A 469 -27.02 9.59 3.77
CA GLY A 469 -26.01 10.42 4.41
C GLY A 469 -25.39 9.84 5.68
N ILE A 470 -25.95 8.74 6.19
CA ILE A 470 -25.48 7.99 7.35
C ILE A 470 -25.02 6.61 6.91
N GLN A 471 -23.98 6.11 7.57
CA GLN A 471 -23.46 4.76 7.36
C GLN A 471 -24.19 3.83 8.34
N THR A 472 -25.05 2.95 7.83
CA THR A 472 -25.87 2.07 8.68
C THR A 472 -25.95 0.66 8.13
N CYS A 473 -25.96 -0.34 9.00
CA CYS A 473 -26.35 -1.70 8.65
C CYS A 473 -27.84 -1.78 8.30
N PHE A 474 -28.23 -2.79 7.51
CA PHE A 474 -29.64 -3.01 7.15
C PHE A 474 -30.11 -4.43 7.46
N PHE A 475 -29.47 -5.45 6.88
CA PHE A 475 -29.69 -6.85 7.18
C PHE A 475 -28.43 -7.67 6.93
N ASP A 476 -28.39 -8.89 7.42
CA ASP A 476 -27.28 -9.83 7.24
C ASP A 476 -27.28 -10.41 5.81
N GLY A 477 -26.13 -10.33 5.13
CA GLY A 477 -25.96 -10.71 3.73
C GLY A 477 -26.25 -9.59 2.72
N LEU A 478 -26.28 -8.31 3.14
CA LEU A 478 -26.40 -7.20 2.19
C LEU A 478 -25.14 -7.10 1.34
N ASP A 479 -25.27 -7.26 0.02
CA ASP A 479 -24.17 -7.19 -0.96
C ASP A 479 -24.36 -6.02 -1.94
N GLY A 480 -23.47 -5.91 -2.94
CA GLY A 480 -23.56 -4.88 -3.97
C GLY A 480 -24.85 -4.96 -4.79
N TYR A 481 -25.36 -6.17 -5.02
CA TYR A 481 -26.58 -6.43 -5.79
C TYR A 481 -27.82 -5.87 -5.08
N TRP A 482 -28.02 -6.21 -3.80
CA TRP A 482 -29.15 -5.70 -3.02
C TRP A 482 -29.06 -4.19 -2.80
N LYS A 483 -27.85 -3.67 -2.58
CA LYS A 483 -27.63 -2.23 -2.45
C LYS A 483 -28.07 -1.47 -3.70
N ALA A 484 -27.84 -2.00 -4.91
CA ALA A 484 -28.28 -1.37 -6.16
C ALA A 484 -29.81 -1.34 -6.28
N TRP A 485 -30.51 -2.41 -5.87
CA TRP A 485 -31.98 -2.42 -5.83
C TRP A 485 -32.55 -1.38 -4.86
N LEU A 486 -31.98 -1.28 -3.66
CA LEU A 486 -32.39 -0.29 -2.67
C LEU A 486 -32.22 1.16 -3.18
N GLN A 487 -31.23 1.41 -4.05
CA GLN A 487 -31.02 2.72 -4.67
C GLN A 487 -32.16 3.13 -5.63
N PHE A 488 -32.83 2.19 -6.29
CA PHE A 488 -34.04 2.44 -7.08
C PHE A 488 -35.31 2.52 -6.23
N ALA A 489 -35.40 1.68 -5.19
CA ALA A 489 -36.60 1.57 -4.36
C ALA A 489 -36.95 2.89 -3.67
N PHE A 490 -35.96 3.62 -3.12
CA PHE A 490 -36.20 4.84 -2.37
C PHE A 490 -36.78 6.00 -3.22
N PRO A 491 -36.20 6.37 -4.37
CA PRO A 491 -36.82 7.35 -5.27
C PRO A 491 -38.23 6.96 -5.73
N LEU A 492 -38.42 5.70 -6.12
CA LEU A 492 -39.73 5.19 -6.55
C LEU A 492 -40.78 5.31 -5.45
N TYR A 493 -40.43 4.93 -4.22
CA TYR A 493 -41.30 5.07 -3.06
C TYR A 493 -41.78 6.52 -2.87
N ILE A 494 -40.86 7.49 -2.92
CA ILE A 494 -41.21 8.91 -2.75
C ILE A 494 -42.08 9.43 -3.91
N TRP A 495 -41.79 8.99 -5.14
CA TRP A 495 -42.61 9.33 -6.31
C TRP A 495 -44.02 8.78 -6.18
N LEU A 496 -44.17 7.51 -5.78
CA LEU A 496 -45.45 6.86 -5.57
C LEU A 496 -46.24 7.51 -4.42
N LEU A 497 -45.56 7.87 -3.32
CA LEU A 497 -46.16 8.57 -2.19
C LEU A 497 -46.73 9.93 -2.62
N THR A 498 -45.96 10.70 -3.37
CA THR A 498 -46.42 12.01 -3.87
C THR A 498 -47.52 11.86 -4.93
N GLY A 499 -47.42 10.86 -5.80
CA GLY A 499 -48.47 10.50 -6.75
C GLY A 499 -49.78 10.11 -6.05
N GLY A 500 -49.70 9.33 -4.97
CA GLY A 500 -50.83 8.97 -4.12
C GLY A 500 -51.47 10.19 -3.45
N ILE A 501 -50.67 11.16 -2.98
CA ILE A 501 -51.18 12.43 -2.46
C ILE A 501 -51.92 13.20 -3.56
N ILE A 502 -51.35 13.30 -4.77
CA ILE A 502 -51.99 13.99 -5.91
C ILE A 502 -53.34 13.35 -6.26
N ILE A 503 -53.38 12.02 -6.37
CA ILE A 503 -54.62 11.26 -6.64
C ILE A 503 -55.63 11.44 -5.50
N SER A 504 -55.18 11.43 -4.25
CA SER A 504 -56.05 11.62 -3.09
C SER A 504 -56.62 13.04 -3.01
N CYS A 505 -55.83 14.06 -3.39
CA CYS A 505 -56.32 15.43 -3.53
C CYS A 505 -57.34 15.57 -4.68
N TYR A 506 -57.25 14.77 -5.73
CA TYR A 506 -58.23 14.75 -6.82
C TYR A 506 -59.60 14.24 -6.35
N TYR A 507 -59.64 13.19 -5.53
CA TYR A 507 -60.90 12.62 -5.02
C TYR A 507 -61.44 13.29 -3.76
N SER A 508 -60.63 14.04 -3.00
CA SER A 508 -61.02 14.64 -1.73
C SER A 508 -60.74 16.13 -1.67
N GLY A 509 -61.80 16.94 -1.71
CA GLY A 509 -61.70 18.40 -1.56
C GLY A 509 -61.13 18.85 -0.20
N ARG A 510 -61.30 18.06 0.86
CA ARG A 510 -60.69 18.34 2.18
C ARG A 510 -59.17 18.18 2.13
N LEU A 511 -58.68 17.14 1.46
CA LEU A 511 -57.25 16.89 1.32
C LEU A 511 -56.60 17.90 0.35
N SER A 512 -57.31 18.27 -0.71
CA SER A 512 -56.90 19.35 -1.63
C SER A 512 -56.70 20.68 -0.90
N ARG A 513 -57.62 21.04 0.02
CA ARG A 513 -57.47 22.23 0.87
C ARG A 513 -56.28 22.16 1.83
N LEU A 514 -55.90 20.96 2.30
CA LEU A 514 -54.77 20.76 3.21
C LEU A 514 -53.41 20.82 2.50
N CYS A 515 -53.29 20.17 1.34
CA CYS A 515 -52.03 20.10 0.58
C CYS A 515 -51.76 21.36 -0.27
N GLY A 516 -52.80 22.15 -0.58
CA GLY A 516 -52.69 23.36 -1.38
C GLY A 516 -52.28 23.11 -2.83
N ASN A 517 -52.07 24.19 -3.60
CA ASN A 517 -51.77 24.13 -5.04
C ASN A 517 -50.36 23.62 -5.40
N ASN A 518 -49.57 23.15 -4.43
CA ASN A 518 -48.13 22.89 -4.60
C ASN A 518 -47.74 21.42 -4.79
N SER A 519 -48.70 20.48 -4.81
CA SER A 519 -48.41 19.04 -4.89
C SER A 519 -47.66 18.63 -6.18
N VAL A 520 -48.02 19.20 -7.34
CA VAL A 520 -47.35 18.90 -8.62
C VAL A 520 -45.92 19.46 -8.69
N PRO A 521 -45.66 20.73 -8.29
CA PRO A 521 -44.30 21.25 -8.14
C PRO A 521 -43.41 20.44 -7.17
N VAL A 522 -43.98 19.88 -6.10
CA VAL A 522 -43.24 19.01 -5.17
C VAL A 522 -42.82 17.71 -5.86
N LEU A 523 -43.71 17.06 -6.61
CA LEU A 523 -43.34 15.88 -7.42
C LEU A 523 -42.21 16.20 -8.41
N ALA A 524 -42.31 17.32 -9.14
CA ALA A 524 -41.29 17.78 -10.07
C ALA A 524 -39.93 17.99 -9.39
N THR A 525 -39.95 18.53 -8.17
CA THR A 525 -38.76 18.75 -7.34
C THR A 525 -38.11 17.42 -6.93
N LEU A 526 -38.91 16.46 -6.46
CA LEU A 526 -38.42 15.15 -6.03
C LEU A 526 -37.84 14.33 -7.20
N ILE A 527 -38.45 14.41 -8.39
CA ILE A 527 -37.90 13.81 -9.61
C ILE A 527 -36.56 14.46 -9.96
N LEU A 528 -36.45 15.79 -9.88
CA LEU A 528 -35.19 16.50 -10.17
C LEU A 528 -34.08 16.18 -9.15
N MET A 529 -34.44 16.04 -7.86
CA MET A 529 -33.49 15.68 -6.80
C MET A 529 -32.99 14.24 -6.93
N SER A 530 -33.86 13.30 -7.29
CA SER A 530 -33.50 11.89 -7.47
C SER A 530 -32.78 11.59 -8.79
N PHE A 531 -32.86 12.48 -9.78
CA PHE A 531 -32.31 12.26 -11.12
C PHE A 531 -30.82 11.88 -11.12
N THR A 532 -29.97 12.63 -10.40
CA THR A 532 -28.52 12.35 -10.38
C THR A 532 -28.20 11.04 -9.67
N LYS A 533 -28.93 10.72 -8.59
CA LYS A 533 -28.80 9.46 -7.88
C LYS A 533 -29.18 8.27 -8.78
N LEU A 534 -30.30 8.37 -9.48
CA LEU A 534 -30.71 7.35 -10.45
C LEU A 534 -29.70 7.21 -11.57
N LEU A 535 -29.21 8.33 -12.13
CA LEU A 535 -28.21 8.31 -13.19
C LEU A 535 -26.90 7.64 -12.74
N ARG A 536 -26.39 7.95 -11.53
CA ARG A 536 -25.22 7.29 -10.94
C ARG A 536 -25.46 5.80 -10.72
N THR A 537 -26.65 5.42 -10.28
CA THR A 537 -27.03 4.01 -10.08
C THR A 537 -27.03 3.26 -11.41
N ILE A 538 -27.64 3.85 -12.44
CA ILE A 538 -27.67 3.30 -13.81
C ILE A 538 -26.24 3.13 -14.35
N THR A 539 -25.40 4.17 -14.27
CA THR A 539 -24.01 4.06 -14.78
C THR A 539 -23.21 3.02 -14.03
N ASN A 540 -23.36 2.92 -12.71
CA ASN A 540 -22.72 1.88 -11.91
C ASN A 540 -23.14 0.46 -12.32
N ILE A 541 -24.42 0.25 -12.65
CA ILE A 541 -24.94 -1.05 -13.11
C ILE A 541 -24.41 -1.40 -14.50
N LEU A 542 -24.36 -0.41 -15.40
CA LEU A 542 -23.92 -0.60 -16.78
C LEU A 542 -22.39 -0.72 -16.90
N MET A 543 -21.62 -0.30 -15.89
CA MET A 543 -20.17 -0.34 -15.91
C MET A 543 -19.63 -1.78 -15.90
N VAL A 544 -18.84 -2.11 -16.93
CA VAL A 544 -18.20 -3.41 -17.12
C VAL A 544 -16.71 -3.34 -16.79
N ALA A 545 -16.19 -4.38 -16.15
CA ALA A 545 -14.76 -4.60 -15.99
C ALA A 545 -14.36 -5.88 -16.72
N THR A 546 -13.38 -5.79 -17.61
CA THR A 546 -12.85 -6.96 -18.33
C THR A 546 -11.60 -7.45 -17.63
N ILE A 547 -11.68 -8.65 -17.07
CA ILE A 547 -10.55 -9.32 -16.44
C ILE A 547 -9.81 -10.13 -17.50
N ARG A 548 -8.49 -10.00 -17.55
CA ARG A 548 -7.61 -10.72 -18.47
C ARG A 548 -6.70 -11.66 -17.70
N CYS A 549 -6.64 -12.89 -18.17
CA CYS A 549 -5.87 -14.01 -17.64
C CYS A 549 -5.23 -14.67 -18.85
N GLU A 550 -3.98 -14.31 -19.15
CA GLU A 550 -3.28 -14.72 -20.37
C GLU A 550 -4.12 -14.50 -21.65
N ASN A 551 -4.53 -15.58 -22.32
CA ASN A 551 -5.34 -15.56 -23.55
C ASN A 551 -6.85 -15.54 -23.30
N ARG A 552 -7.29 -15.67 -22.05
CA ARG A 552 -8.70 -15.66 -21.67
C ARG A 552 -9.10 -14.32 -21.09
N HIS A 553 -10.32 -13.92 -21.38
CA HIS A 553 -10.92 -12.74 -20.80
C HIS A 553 -12.39 -12.99 -20.51
N TRP A 554 -12.87 -12.43 -19.41
CA TRP A 554 -14.28 -12.44 -19.06
C TRP A 554 -14.68 -11.09 -18.49
N ASN A 555 -15.97 -10.81 -18.58
CA ASN A 555 -16.55 -9.54 -18.14
C ASN A 555 -17.24 -9.74 -16.81
N VAL A 556 -16.88 -8.92 -15.83
CA VAL A 556 -17.52 -8.85 -14.52
C VAL A 556 -18.19 -7.50 -14.32
N TRP A 557 -19.15 -7.45 -13.42
CA TRP A 557 -19.76 -6.19 -13.03
C TRP A 557 -18.78 -5.36 -12.19
N SER A 558 -18.49 -4.13 -12.62
CA SER A 558 -17.41 -3.34 -12.00
C SER A 558 -17.66 -2.96 -10.53
N VAL A 559 -18.91 -2.98 -10.06
CA VAL A 559 -19.23 -2.69 -8.65
C VAL A 559 -19.04 -3.91 -7.76
N ASP A 560 -19.35 -5.10 -8.27
CA ASP A 560 -19.13 -6.35 -7.56
C ASP A 560 -18.54 -7.37 -8.54
N GLY A 561 -17.21 -7.46 -8.56
CA GLY A 561 -16.46 -8.30 -9.48
C GLY A 561 -16.74 -9.80 -9.32
N ASN A 562 -17.38 -10.22 -8.23
CA ASN A 562 -17.78 -11.61 -8.02
C ASN A 562 -19.02 -12.00 -8.87
N ILE A 563 -19.73 -11.01 -9.42
CA ILE A 563 -20.89 -11.22 -10.29
C ILE A 563 -20.45 -11.04 -11.74
N ALA A 564 -20.54 -12.12 -12.52
CA ALA A 564 -20.29 -12.05 -13.96
C ALA A 564 -21.30 -11.11 -14.65
N TYR A 565 -20.80 -10.30 -15.61
CA TYR A 565 -21.60 -9.32 -16.32
C TYR A 565 -22.64 -10.02 -17.22
N LEU A 566 -23.88 -9.53 -17.23
CA LEU A 566 -25.01 -10.18 -17.92
C LEU A 566 -25.22 -11.66 -17.54
N SER A 567 -24.81 -12.05 -16.33
CA SER A 567 -25.18 -13.34 -15.74
C SER A 567 -26.63 -13.34 -15.27
N HIS A 568 -27.16 -14.52 -14.93
CA HIS A 568 -28.52 -14.70 -14.40
C HIS A 568 -28.89 -13.72 -13.27
N LYS A 569 -27.93 -13.36 -12.39
CA LYS A 569 -28.14 -12.36 -11.33
C LYS A 569 -28.10 -10.92 -11.85
N HIS A 570 -27.23 -10.60 -12.82
CA HIS A 570 -27.05 -9.22 -13.31
C HIS A 570 -28.11 -8.82 -14.35
N ILE A 571 -28.63 -9.77 -15.15
CA ILE A 571 -29.61 -9.51 -16.21
C ILE A 571 -30.83 -8.68 -15.73
N PRO A 572 -31.52 -9.03 -14.62
CA PRO A 572 -32.65 -8.23 -14.15
C PRO A 572 -32.27 -6.78 -13.83
N LEU A 573 -31.12 -6.59 -13.20
CA LEU A 573 -30.60 -5.28 -12.83
C LEU A 573 -30.25 -4.45 -14.07
N PHE A 574 -29.65 -5.08 -15.08
CA PHE A 574 -29.35 -4.47 -16.37
C PHE A 574 -30.61 -3.98 -17.09
N PHE A 575 -31.66 -4.79 -17.19
CA PHE A 575 -32.92 -4.39 -17.83
C PHE A 575 -33.59 -3.22 -17.11
N VAL A 576 -33.63 -3.24 -15.78
CA VAL A 576 -34.18 -2.12 -15.00
C VAL A 576 -33.35 -0.85 -15.20
N ALA A 577 -32.02 -0.93 -15.20
CA ALA A 577 -31.16 0.22 -15.45
C ALA A 577 -31.39 0.83 -16.85
N VAL A 578 -31.52 -0.01 -17.89
CA VAL A 578 -31.82 0.45 -19.25
C VAL A 578 -33.21 1.08 -19.33
N LEU A 579 -34.22 0.50 -18.68
CA LEU A 579 -35.57 1.06 -18.61
C LEU A 579 -35.55 2.47 -17.98
N PHE A 580 -34.91 2.62 -16.82
CA PHE A 580 -34.79 3.93 -16.16
C PHE A 580 -33.95 4.92 -16.96
N LEU A 581 -32.93 4.45 -17.71
CA LEU A 581 -32.16 5.30 -18.60
C LEU A 581 -33.05 5.87 -19.72
N ILE A 582 -33.85 5.02 -20.37
CA ILE A 582 -34.79 5.44 -21.42
C ILE A 582 -35.81 6.44 -20.84
N ILE A 583 -36.41 6.13 -19.67
CA ILE A 583 -37.34 7.04 -19.00
C ILE A 583 -36.66 8.38 -18.67
N GLY A 584 -35.43 8.36 -18.17
CA GLY A 584 -34.64 9.57 -17.86
C GLY A 584 -34.28 10.40 -19.09
N LEU A 585 -33.98 9.76 -20.22
CA LEU A 585 -33.73 10.43 -21.51
C LEU A 585 -35.00 11.07 -22.06
N VAL A 586 -36.13 10.35 -22.02
CA VAL A 586 -37.44 10.89 -22.44
C VAL A 586 -37.83 12.08 -21.55
N TYR A 587 -37.68 11.96 -20.24
CA TYR A 587 -37.90 13.05 -19.29
C TYR A 587 -37.02 14.27 -19.61
N THR A 588 -35.72 14.07 -19.82
CA THR A 588 -34.78 15.15 -20.13
C THR A 588 -35.13 15.82 -21.45
N GLY A 589 -35.43 15.04 -22.50
CA GLY A 589 -35.87 15.54 -23.79
C GLY A 589 -37.18 16.34 -23.70
N LEU A 590 -38.15 15.87 -22.91
CA LEU A 590 -39.43 16.55 -22.70
C LEU A 590 -39.23 17.92 -22.02
N ILE A 591 -38.42 17.99 -20.96
CA ILE A 591 -38.16 19.24 -20.24
C ILE A 591 -37.33 20.21 -21.09
N PHE A 592 -36.33 19.73 -21.83
CA PHE A 592 -35.54 20.57 -22.73
C PHE A 592 -36.39 21.13 -23.88
N THR A 593 -37.24 20.28 -24.48
CA THR A 593 -38.06 20.68 -25.64
C THR A 593 -39.38 21.36 -25.28
N ALA A 594 -39.70 21.48 -23.99
CA ALA A 594 -40.93 22.07 -23.47
C ALA A 594 -41.29 23.42 -24.08
N GLN A 595 -40.30 24.32 -24.24
CA GLN A 595 -40.52 25.66 -24.81
C GLN A 595 -41.04 25.60 -26.25
N TRP A 596 -40.46 24.73 -27.07
CA TRP A 596 -40.86 24.56 -28.47
C TRP A 596 -42.18 23.79 -28.58
N LEU A 597 -42.37 22.77 -27.73
CA LEU A 597 -43.59 21.97 -27.68
C LEU A 597 -44.82 22.82 -27.29
N GLN A 598 -44.68 23.72 -26.31
CA GLN A 598 -45.73 24.66 -25.92
C GLN A 598 -46.07 25.65 -27.06
N ARG A 599 -45.07 26.13 -27.82
CA ARG A 599 -45.29 27.02 -28.98
C ARG A 599 -45.91 26.31 -30.17
N TYR A 600 -45.59 25.04 -30.40
CA TYR A 600 -46.16 24.25 -31.49
C TYR A 600 -47.61 23.87 -31.20
N SER A 601 -47.90 23.41 -29.97
CA SER A 601 -49.25 23.03 -29.55
C SER A 601 -50.24 24.20 -29.60
N SER A 602 -49.81 25.42 -29.29
CA SER A 602 -50.68 26.60 -29.37
C SER A 602 -51.05 27.00 -30.79
N LYS A 603 -50.22 26.67 -31.79
CA LYS A 603 -50.46 26.96 -33.21
C LYS A 603 -51.21 25.86 -33.96
N CYS A 604 -50.97 24.59 -33.63
CA CYS A 604 -51.46 23.47 -34.44
C CYS A 604 -52.80 22.89 -33.94
N CYS A 605 -53.13 23.00 -32.64
CA CYS A 605 -54.30 22.30 -32.07
C CYS A 605 -54.95 23.10 -30.93
N SER A 606 -55.68 24.19 -31.22
CA SER A 606 -56.21 25.07 -30.17
C SER A 606 -57.46 24.56 -29.42
N LYS A 607 -58.03 23.38 -29.75
CA LYS A 607 -59.31 22.92 -29.19
C LYS A 607 -59.40 21.45 -28.77
N SER A 608 -58.34 20.65 -28.85
CA SER A 608 -58.42 19.22 -28.50
C SER A 608 -57.98 18.96 -27.06
N SER A 609 -58.93 18.66 -26.17
CA SER A 609 -58.70 18.21 -24.78
C SER A 609 -57.91 16.89 -24.67
N ARG A 610 -57.70 16.19 -25.81
CA ARG A 610 -56.93 14.95 -25.89
C ARG A 610 -55.43 15.14 -26.12
N ASN A 611 -54.94 16.37 -26.29
CA ASN A 611 -53.52 16.60 -26.56
C ASN A 611 -52.68 16.36 -25.28
N PRO A 612 -51.75 15.38 -25.24
CA PRO A 612 -51.02 15.02 -24.02
C PRO A 612 -50.19 16.18 -23.45
N VAL A 613 -49.76 17.11 -24.30
CA VAL A 613 -49.01 18.32 -23.92
C VAL A 613 -49.83 19.23 -22.99
N ILE A 614 -51.15 19.31 -23.20
CA ILE A 614 -52.04 20.14 -22.36
C ILE A 614 -52.22 19.48 -20.99
N LYS A 615 -52.33 18.14 -20.92
CA LYS A 615 -52.43 17.40 -19.64
C LYS A 615 -51.15 17.48 -18.82
N LEU A 616 -49.98 17.48 -19.48
CA LEU A 616 -48.67 17.62 -18.83
C LEU A 616 -48.28 19.07 -18.51
N LYS A 617 -49.11 20.05 -18.90
CA LYS A 617 -48.81 21.47 -18.70
C LYS A 617 -48.49 21.85 -17.25
N PRO A 618 -49.25 21.42 -16.21
CA PRO A 618 -48.91 21.76 -14.82
C PRO A 618 -47.53 21.23 -14.39
N PHE A 619 -47.12 20.08 -14.92
CA PHE A 619 -45.81 19.49 -14.65
C PHE A 619 -44.69 20.25 -15.38
N ILE A 620 -44.88 20.58 -16.65
CA ILE A 620 -43.91 21.37 -17.43
C ILE A 620 -43.78 22.79 -16.87
N ASP A 621 -44.89 23.42 -16.51
CA ASP A 621 -44.92 24.76 -15.91
C ASP A 621 -44.18 24.79 -14.57
N ALA A 622 -44.16 23.68 -13.82
CA ALA A 622 -43.35 23.57 -12.61
C ALA A 622 -41.83 23.69 -12.87
N TYR A 623 -41.33 23.25 -14.02
CA TYR A 623 -39.90 23.43 -14.36
C TYR A 623 -39.62 24.78 -15.02
N THR A 624 -40.55 25.28 -15.84
CA THR A 624 -40.33 26.52 -16.63
C THR A 624 -40.69 27.80 -15.88
N GLY A 625 -41.47 27.71 -14.80
CA GLY A 625 -42.02 28.83 -14.03
C GLY A 625 -41.05 29.92 -13.57
N PRO A 626 -39.84 29.62 -13.04
CA PRO A 626 -38.96 30.64 -12.50
C PRO A 626 -38.18 31.42 -13.59
N TYR A 627 -38.25 30.98 -14.84
CA TYR A 627 -37.43 31.49 -15.95
C TYR A 627 -38.16 32.53 -16.80
N LYS A 628 -37.40 33.42 -17.43
CA LYS A 628 -37.93 34.29 -18.49
C LYS A 628 -38.35 33.46 -19.69
N ASP A 629 -39.29 33.95 -20.48
CA ASP A 629 -39.91 33.18 -21.58
C ASP A 629 -38.92 32.75 -22.67
N LYS A 630 -37.81 33.48 -22.83
CA LYS A 630 -36.70 33.12 -23.72
C LYS A 630 -35.83 31.95 -23.22
N HIS A 631 -35.87 31.63 -21.92
CA HIS A 631 -34.97 30.67 -21.26
C HIS A 631 -35.71 29.51 -20.59
N ARG A 632 -36.93 29.16 -21.03
CA ARG A 632 -37.71 28.06 -20.43
C ARG A 632 -37.05 26.68 -20.59
N TYR A 633 -36.12 26.52 -21.55
CA TYR A 633 -35.32 25.29 -21.74
C TYR A 633 -34.22 25.07 -20.68
N TRP A 634 -33.96 26.04 -19.80
CA TRP A 634 -32.77 26.07 -18.94
C TRP A 634 -32.62 24.86 -18.03
N THR A 635 -33.69 24.38 -17.39
CA THR A 635 -33.63 23.16 -16.56
C THR A 635 -33.26 21.93 -17.39
N GLY A 636 -33.81 21.81 -18.60
CA GLY A 636 -33.46 20.72 -19.52
C GLY A 636 -31.99 20.76 -19.93
N LEU A 637 -31.43 21.96 -20.17
CA LEU A 637 -30.01 22.13 -20.45
C LEU A 637 -29.14 21.64 -19.28
N LEU A 638 -29.49 22.00 -18.04
CA LEU A 638 -28.77 21.52 -16.85
C LEU A 638 -28.85 19.99 -16.69
N LEU A 639 -29.98 19.37 -17.05
CA LEU A 639 -30.12 17.91 -17.07
C LEU A 639 -29.21 17.26 -18.14
N ILE A 640 -29.14 17.82 -19.35
CA ILE A 640 -28.24 17.34 -20.40
C ILE A 640 -26.78 17.41 -19.94
N ILE A 641 -26.37 18.54 -19.33
CA ILE A 641 -25.02 18.69 -18.79
C ILE A 641 -24.74 17.61 -17.74
N ARG A 642 -25.70 17.28 -16.87
CA ARG A 642 -25.55 16.19 -15.88
C ARG A 642 -25.37 14.82 -16.54
N ILE A 643 -26.12 14.51 -17.60
CA ILE A 643 -25.96 13.27 -18.36
C ILE A 643 -24.55 13.18 -18.92
N LEU A 644 -24.11 14.22 -19.63
CA LEU A 644 -22.77 14.26 -20.23
C LEU A 644 -21.66 14.12 -19.18
N LEU A 645 -21.75 14.87 -18.08
CA LEU A 645 -20.76 14.80 -17.00
C LEU A 645 -20.72 13.42 -16.35
N THR A 646 -21.87 12.80 -16.09
CA THR A 646 -21.92 11.48 -15.46
C THR A 646 -21.35 10.39 -16.36
N THR A 647 -21.61 10.47 -17.67
CA THR A 647 -21.00 9.56 -18.65
C THR A 647 -19.48 9.75 -18.69
N VAL A 648 -18.98 10.98 -18.81
CA VAL A 648 -17.52 11.26 -18.81
C VAL A 648 -16.88 10.75 -17.53
N PHE A 649 -17.50 11.03 -16.38
CA PHE A 649 -16.95 10.68 -15.07
C PHE A 649 -16.89 9.18 -14.82
N SER A 650 -17.82 8.43 -15.40
CA SER A 650 -17.78 6.96 -15.37
C SER A 650 -16.49 6.44 -16.02
N PHE A 651 -15.96 7.09 -17.06
CA PHE A 651 -14.69 6.69 -17.69
C PHE A 651 -13.45 7.26 -17.00
N THR A 652 -13.50 8.51 -16.53
CA THR A 652 -12.31 9.22 -16.02
C THR A 652 -12.01 8.95 -14.56
N THR A 653 -13.00 8.59 -13.74
CA THR A 653 -12.82 8.43 -12.28
C THR A 653 -11.83 7.32 -11.92
N GLY A 654 -11.74 6.26 -12.73
CA GLY A 654 -10.77 5.17 -12.51
C GLY A 654 -9.34 5.51 -12.93
N ASN A 655 -9.16 6.35 -13.96
CA ASN A 655 -7.85 6.65 -14.57
C ASN A 655 -7.21 7.93 -14.01
N ILE A 656 -7.94 9.06 -14.05
CA ILE A 656 -7.41 10.40 -13.74
C ILE A 656 -8.52 11.26 -13.12
N SER A 657 -8.85 10.99 -11.86
CA SER A 657 -9.89 11.73 -11.11
C SER A 657 -9.64 13.25 -11.06
N LYS A 658 -8.38 13.71 -11.20
CA LYS A 658 -8.01 15.12 -11.25
C LYS A 658 -8.62 15.88 -12.44
N ILE A 659 -8.81 15.22 -13.59
CA ILE A 659 -9.40 15.86 -14.78
C ILE A 659 -10.84 16.31 -14.51
N ASN A 660 -11.57 15.56 -13.68
CA ASN A 660 -12.96 15.87 -13.32
C ASN A 660 -13.09 17.24 -12.66
N ASN A 661 -12.12 17.65 -11.84
CA ASN A 661 -12.11 18.96 -11.20
C ASN A 661 -12.06 20.09 -12.24
N TYR A 662 -11.20 19.97 -13.27
CA TYR A 662 -11.09 20.98 -14.32
C TYR A 662 -12.34 21.03 -15.20
N ILE A 663 -12.94 19.88 -15.52
CA ILE A 663 -14.19 19.82 -16.28
C ILE A 663 -15.33 20.49 -15.50
N ILE A 664 -15.45 20.23 -14.18
CA ILE A 664 -16.46 20.91 -13.36
C ILE A 664 -16.17 22.41 -13.26
N GLY A 665 -14.91 22.81 -13.11
CA GLY A 665 -14.54 24.23 -13.03
C GLY A 665 -14.94 24.99 -14.30
N LEU A 666 -14.61 24.44 -15.46
CA LEU A 666 -14.97 25.03 -16.75
C LEU A 666 -16.49 25.06 -16.96
N THR A 667 -17.18 23.97 -16.66
CA THR A 667 -18.65 23.93 -16.79
C THR A 667 -19.34 24.88 -15.82
N SER A 668 -18.89 25.01 -14.58
CA SER A 668 -19.47 25.96 -13.61
C SER A 668 -19.25 27.41 -14.04
N LEU A 669 -18.06 27.77 -14.53
CA LEU A 669 -17.76 29.11 -15.07
C LEU A 669 -18.63 29.43 -16.30
N THR A 670 -18.79 28.46 -17.19
CA THR A 670 -19.63 28.60 -18.40
C THR A 670 -21.10 28.78 -18.03
N ILE A 671 -21.63 27.94 -17.11
CA ILE A 671 -23.00 28.06 -16.63
C ILE A 671 -23.19 29.39 -15.89
N MET A 672 -22.23 29.82 -15.08
CA MET A 672 -22.28 31.11 -14.39
C MET A 672 -22.39 32.27 -15.40
N TYR A 673 -21.56 32.27 -16.45
CA TYR A 673 -21.62 33.27 -17.52
C TYR A 673 -22.98 33.27 -18.24
N LEU A 674 -23.47 32.09 -18.63
CA LEU A 674 -24.74 31.93 -19.35
C LEU A 674 -25.98 32.17 -18.48
N SER A 675 -25.86 32.05 -17.16
CA SER A 675 -26.97 32.24 -16.21
C SER A 675 -27.35 33.71 -15.98
N ARG A 676 -26.65 34.66 -16.61
CA ARG A 676 -26.98 36.09 -16.52
C ARG A 676 -28.39 36.34 -17.05
N ASP A 677 -29.26 36.88 -16.18
CA ASP A 677 -30.62 37.29 -16.52
C ASP A 677 -31.58 36.15 -16.96
N VAL A 678 -31.30 34.92 -16.51
CA VAL A 678 -32.13 33.73 -16.83
C VAL A 678 -33.39 33.67 -15.97
N HIS A 679 -33.29 33.96 -14.68
CA HIS A 679 -34.43 33.97 -13.76
C HIS A 679 -35.21 35.28 -13.85
N ARG A 680 -36.53 35.22 -13.61
CA ARG A 680 -37.38 36.43 -13.54
C ARG A 680 -36.98 37.33 -12.37
N ASN A 681 -36.71 36.73 -11.20
CA ASN A 681 -36.29 37.45 -10.01
C ASN A 681 -34.75 37.61 -9.98
N LYS A 682 -34.29 38.86 -9.88
CA LYS A 682 -32.85 39.22 -9.79
C LYS A 682 -32.16 38.57 -8.59
N VAL A 683 -32.85 38.40 -7.45
CA VAL A 683 -32.30 37.77 -6.24
C VAL A 683 -31.99 36.30 -6.48
N ILE A 684 -32.91 35.56 -7.12
CA ILE A 684 -32.72 34.14 -7.46
C ILE A 684 -31.58 33.98 -8.47
N ASN A 685 -31.40 34.94 -9.38
CA ASN A 685 -30.28 34.93 -10.30
C ASN A 685 -28.93 35.09 -9.58
N ARG A 686 -28.83 36.01 -8.62
CA ARG A 686 -27.63 36.18 -7.78
C ARG A 686 -27.36 34.93 -6.93
N LEU A 687 -28.39 34.34 -6.33
CA LEU A 687 -28.29 33.12 -5.53
C LEU A 687 -27.77 31.94 -6.37
N SER A 688 -28.29 31.76 -7.59
CA SER A 688 -27.82 30.71 -8.49
C SER A 688 -26.36 30.92 -8.92
N ALA A 689 -26.01 32.15 -9.31
CA ALA A 689 -24.63 32.51 -9.67
C ALA A 689 -23.65 32.28 -8.52
N PHE A 690 -24.07 32.56 -7.28
CA PHE A 690 -23.29 32.27 -6.09
C PHE A 690 -22.98 30.78 -5.94
N HIS A 691 -23.96 29.89 -6.10
CA HIS A 691 -23.73 28.45 -6.03
C HIS A 691 -22.79 27.94 -7.14
N TYR A 692 -22.90 28.47 -8.37
CA TYR A 692 -21.99 28.10 -9.46
C TYR A 692 -20.55 28.61 -9.24
N CYS A 693 -20.41 29.81 -8.67
CA CYS A 693 -19.12 30.39 -8.31
C CYS A 693 -18.46 29.61 -7.16
N ASN A 694 -19.23 29.24 -6.13
CA ASN A 694 -18.77 28.41 -5.03
C ASN A 694 -18.31 27.02 -5.52
N LEU A 695 -19.08 26.39 -6.42
CA LEU A 695 -18.69 25.11 -7.03
C LEU A 695 -17.38 25.24 -7.82
N GLY A 696 -17.25 26.27 -8.65
CA GLY A 696 -16.06 26.50 -9.47
C GLY A 696 -14.82 26.75 -8.62
N SER A 697 -14.96 27.58 -7.59
CA SER A 697 -13.90 27.86 -6.61
C SER A 697 -13.47 26.58 -5.90
N LEU A 698 -14.42 25.78 -5.40
CA LEU A 698 -14.14 24.53 -4.70
C LEU A 698 -13.26 23.58 -5.54
N VAL A 699 -13.65 23.31 -6.78
CA VAL A 699 -12.92 22.35 -7.62
C VAL A 699 -11.59 22.88 -8.11
N LEU A 700 -11.48 24.19 -8.39
CA LEU A 700 -10.23 24.82 -8.80
C LEU A 700 -9.23 24.87 -7.65
N PHE A 701 -9.65 25.24 -6.43
CA PHE A 701 -8.78 25.19 -5.26
C PHE A 701 -8.35 23.75 -4.95
N ASN A 702 -9.25 22.76 -5.03
CA ASN A 702 -8.88 21.36 -4.84
C ASN A 702 -7.82 20.91 -5.86
N ALA A 703 -8.01 21.23 -7.15
CA ALA A 703 -7.04 20.92 -8.20
C ALA A 703 -5.68 21.63 -7.99
N LEU A 704 -5.68 22.88 -7.53
CA LEU A 704 -4.46 23.60 -7.18
C LEU A 704 -3.72 22.93 -6.01
N THR A 705 -4.44 22.49 -4.97
CA THR A 705 -3.80 21.79 -3.84
C THR A 705 -3.18 20.45 -4.25
N ASP A 706 -3.79 19.76 -5.22
CA ASP A 706 -3.25 18.53 -5.80
C ASP A 706 -1.95 18.76 -6.56
N ASN A 707 -1.83 19.88 -7.27
CA ASN A 707 -0.63 20.22 -8.04
C ASN A 707 0.50 20.71 -7.14
N MET A 708 0.18 21.41 -6.05
CA MET A 708 1.16 21.92 -5.09
C MET A 708 1.61 20.87 -4.05
N GLY A 709 1.00 19.68 -4.04
CA GLY A 709 1.37 18.61 -3.11
C GLY A 709 1.00 18.88 -1.65
N TYR A 710 -0.01 19.71 -1.38
CA TYR A 710 -0.45 20.01 -0.02
C TYR A 710 -1.10 18.79 0.67
N SER A 711 -1.04 18.78 2.00
CA SER A 711 -1.55 17.68 2.82
C SER A 711 -3.08 17.51 2.72
N MET A 712 -3.56 16.31 3.01
CA MET A 712 -5.00 15.97 3.06
C MET A 712 -5.81 16.90 3.97
N HIS A 713 -5.21 17.43 5.04
CA HIS A 713 -5.88 18.36 5.95
C HIS A 713 -6.32 19.66 5.26
N VAL A 714 -5.49 20.22 4.36
CA VAL A 714 -5.81 21.45 3.65
C VAL A 714 -7.02 21.26 2.73
N LYS A 715 -7.09 20.11 2.03
CA LYS A 715 -8.23 19.77 1.17
C LYS A 715 -9.53 19.71 1.97
N THR A 716 -9.51 19.01 3.10
CA THR A 716 -10.66 18.89 3.99
C THR A 716 -11.16 20.26 4.47
N ILE A 717 -10.25 21.20 4.78
CA ILE A 717 -10.61 22.57 5.18
C ILE A 717 -11.32 23.32 4.04
N ILE A 718 -10.77 23.27 2.82
CA ILE A 718 -11.37 23.94 1.64
C ILE A 718 -12.78 23.42 1.38
N ILE A 719 -12.96 22.10 1.39
CA ILE A 719 -14.25 21.46 1.15
C ILE A 719 -15.23 21.81 2.29
N SER A 720 -14.78 21.74 3.54
CA SER A 720 -15.57 22.11 4.71
C SER A 720 -16.10 23.53 4.60
N PHE A 721 -15.23 24.48 4.24
CA PHE A 721 -15.60 25.87 4.06
C PHE A 721 -16.67 26.05 2.97
N SER A 722 -16.45 25.50 1.78
CA SER A 722 -17.37 25.62 0.66
C SER A 722 -18.75 25.02 0.94
N VAL A 723 -18.80 23.84 1.56
CA VAL A 723 -20.07 23.17 1.93
C VAL A 723 -20.77 23.91 3.07
N SER A 724 -20.03 24.42 4.06
CA SER A 724 -20.61 25.22 5.16
C SER A 724 -21.27 26.49 4.63
N VAL A 725 -20.62 27.18 3.69
CA VAL A 725 -21.18 28.36 3.03
C VAL A 725 -22.47 28.01 2.27
N ALA A 726 -22.51 26.89 1.56
CA ALA A 726 -23.72 26.42 0.88
C ALA A 726 -24.86 26.07 1.86
N LEU A 727 -24.54 25.45 3.00
CA LEU A 727 -25.50 25.12 4.06
C LEU A 727 -26.09 26.38 4.70
N ILE A 728 -25.27 27.37 5.03
CA ILE A 728 -25.73 28.66 5.60
C ILE A 728 -26.68 29.36 4.63
N CYS A 729 -26.34 29.41 3.33
CA CYS A 729 -27.21 29.97 2.30
C CYS A 729 -28.54 29.21 2.16
N PHE A 730 -28.52 27.88 2.30
CA PHE A 730 -29.74 27.08 2.29
C PHE A 730 -30.64 27.40 3.50
N ILE A 731 -30.07 27.44 4.71
CA ILE A 731 -30.83 27.79 5.93
C ILE A 731 -31.43 29.19 5.79
N ALA A 732 -30.66 30.18 5.32
CA ALA A 732 -31.17 31.53 5.06
C ALA A 732 -32.32 31.54 4.05
N THR A 733 -32.22 30.74 2.98
CA THR A 733 -33.28 30.61 1.96
C THR A 733 -34.56 30.01 2.56
N VAL A 734 -34.42 28.95 3.37
CA VAL A 734 -35.55 28.32 4.08
C VAL A 734 -36.22 29.32 5.03
N LEU A 735 -35.44 30.05 5.84
CA LEU A 735 -35.95 31.05 6.78
C LEU A 735 -36.71 32.18 6.07
N VAL A 736 -36.19 32.69 4.95
CA VAL A 736 -36.88 33.71 4.16
C VAL A 736 -38.22 33.16 3.63
N HIS A 737 -38.25 31.93 3.13
CA HIS A 737 -39.49 31.32 2.64
C HIS A 737 -40.52 31.07 3.76
N THR A 738 -40.09 30.63 4.95
CA THR A 738 -40.99 30.41 6.07
C THR A 738 -41.53 31.73 6.64
N ILE A 739 -40.67 32.73 6.83
CA ILE A 739 -41.07 34.07 7.33
C ILE A 739 -42.04 34.74 6.36
N THR A 740 -41.75 34.73 5.05
CA THR A 740 -42.64 35.33 4.04
C THR A 740 -44.01 34.64 3.99
N LYS A 741 -44.05 33.31 4.13
CA LYS A 741 -45.31 32.54 4.16
C LYS A 741 -46.12 32.78 5.43
N ILE A 742 -45.46 32.84 6.60
CA ILE A 742 -46.12 33.15 7.88
C ILE A 742 -46.65 34.59 7.86
N GLY A 743 -45.85 35.54 7.37
CA GLY A 743 -46.24 36.95 7.23
C GLY A 743 -47.46 37.14 6.31
N ALA A 744 -47.49 36.45 5.16
CA ALA A 744 -48.65 36.47 4.28
C ALA A 744 -49.92 35.94 4.96
N LYS A 745 -49.81 34.88 5.77
CA LYS A 745 -50.95 34.33 6.52
C LYS A 745 -51.43 35.29 7.61
N TYR A 746 -50.52 35.95 8.33
CA TYR A 746 -50.84 36.96 9.34
C TYR A 746 -51.54 38.19 8.73
N HIS A 747 -51.09 38.65 7.55
CA HIS A 747 -51.68 39.80 6.88
C HIS A 747 -53.11 39.53 6.37
N VAL A 748 -53.37 38.34 5.84
CA VAL A 748 -54.72 37.91 5.42
C VAL A 748 -55.66 37.76 6.62
N THR A 749 -55.17 37.27 7.75
CA THR A 749 -55.98 37.13 8.97
C THR A 749 -56.30 38.48 9.62
N ARG A 750 -55.42 39.48 9.47
CA ARG A 750 -55.64 40.84 9.98
C ARG A 750 -56.63 41.64 9.14
N PHE A 751 -56.63 41.49 7.81
CA PHE A 751 -57.61 42.16 6.92
C PHE A 751 -59.02 41.60 7.08
N ASN A 752 -59.21 40.28 7.21
CA ASN A 752 -60.54 39.70 7.45
C ASN A 752 -61.15 40.10 8.81
N ASN A 753 -60.36 40.60 9.76
CA ASN A 753 -60.87 41.14 11.03
C ASN A 753 -61.19 42.64 10.96
N GLN A 754 -60.89 43.32 9.84
CA GLN A 754 -61.06 44.78 9.70
C GLN A 754 -62.24 45.19 8.80
N ASP A 755 -62.86 44.25 8.07
CA ASP A 755 -63.94 44.50 7.11
C ASP A 755 -65.37 44.49 7.72
N HIS A 756 -65.54 44.94 8.96
CA HIS A 756 -66.89 45.10 9.54
C HIS A 756 -67.38 46.54 9.73
N VAL A 757 -66.64 47.57 9.33
CA VAL A 757 -67.14 48.96 9.42
C VAL A 757 -66.68 49.82 8.24
N LEU A 758 -67.67 50.27 7.46
CA LEU A 758 -67.74 51.41 6.53
C LEU A 758 -67.33 51.24 5.05
N GLU A 759 -68.34 51.37 4.18
CA GLU A 759 -68.31 51.77 2.77
C GLU A 759 -68.54 53.30 2.65
N PRO A 760 -68.52 53.92 1.44
CA PRO A 760 -67.40 54.26 0.57
C PRO A 760 -67.14 55.78 0.51
N LEU A 761 -65.96 56.20 0.04
CA LEU A 761 -65.80 57.51 -0.62
C LEU A 761 -64.65 57.48 -1.64
N ALA A 762 -65.02 57.77 -2.88
CA ALA A 762 -64.15 57.91 -4.03
C ALA A 762 -63.38 59.24 -4.03
N LYS A 763 -62.11 59.20 -4.46
CA LYS A 763 -61.50 60.10 -5.48
C LYS A 763 -60.03 59.73 -5.68
N GLY A 764 -59.61 59.68 -6.94
CA GLY A 764 -58.34 59.09 -7.38
C GLY A 764 -57.15 60.03 -7.44
N ASP A 765 -56.03 59.48 -7.91
CA ASP A 765 -55.18 60.14 -8.90
C ASP A 765 -54.30 59.13 -9.65
N GLN A 766 -54.02 59.45 -10.91
CA GLN A 766 -53.24 58.68 -11.87
C GLN A 766 -51.74 58.69 -11.53
N SER A 767 -51.06 57.55 -11.64
CA SER A 767 -49.68 57.52 -12.16
C SER A 767 -49.32 56.13 -12.70
N ASN A 768 -48.57 56.17 -13.80
CA ASN A 768 -48.21 55.09 -14.71
C ASN A 768 -47.49 53.92 -14.03
N ASP A 769 -47.93 52.69 -14.32
CA ASP A 769 -47.09 51.49 -14.50
C ASP A 769 -47.98 50.31 -14.98
N GLU A 770 -48.36 50.32 -16.26
CA GLU A 770 -49.26 49.32 -16.88
C GLU A 770 -48.57 48.01 -17.34
N GLU A 771 -47.36 47.68 -16.87
CA GLU A 771 -46.67 46.44 -17.30
C GLU A 771 -46.55 45.34 -16.22
N GLU A 772 -46.92 45.60 -14.96
CA GLU A 772 -46.84 44.59 -13.88
C GLU A 772 -48.15 43.81 -13.62
N THR A 773 -49.28 44.21 -14.21
CA THR A 773 -50.60 43.64 -13.88
C THR A 773 -50.99 42.39 -14.70
N TYR A 774 -50.20 42.00 -15.71
CA TYR A 774 -50.48 40.82 -16.55
C TYR A 774 -49.40 39.73 -16.46
N SER A 775 -48.98 39.37 -15.24
CA SER A 775 -48.17 38.17 -15.02
C SER A 775 -49.03 36.90 -14.96
N PRO A 776 -48.86 35.91 -15.87
CA PRO A 776 -49.58 34.64 -15.79
C PRO A 776 -49.38 33.90 -14.46
N ALA A 777 -48.27 34.16 -13.75
CA ALA A 777 -47.96 33.52 -12.46
C ALA A 777 -48.84 34.06 -11.31
N ILE A 778 -49.23 35.34 -11.36
CA ILE A 778 -50.16 35.93 -10.39
C ILE A 778 -51.60 35.51 -10.74
N VAL A 779 -51.93 35.43 -12.03
CA VAL A 779 -53.23 34.92 -12.52
C VAL A 779 -53.44 33.43 -12.17
N ILE A 780 -52.38 32.62 -12.10
CA ILE A 780 -52.45 31.22 -11.63
C ILE A 780 -52.67 31.14 -10.10
N SER A 781 -52.09 32.05 -9.32
CA SER A 781 -52.26 32.07 -7.85
C SER A 781 -53.64 32.58 -7.39
N ARG A 782 -54.36 33.33 -8.25
CA ARG A 782 -55.67 33.93 -7.95
C ARG A 782 -56.86 33.24 -8.64
N ARG A 783 -56.63 32.19 -9.45
CA ARG A 783 -57.73 31.35 -9.92
C ARG A 783 -58.28 30.56 -8.73
N GLU A 784 -59.43 30.99 -8.24
CA GLU A 784 -60.43 30.12 -7.64
C GLU A 784 -60.52 28.80 -8.45
N PRO A 785 -60.82 27.66 -7.80
CA PRO A 785 -60.61 26.33 -8.36
C PRO A 785 -61.67 26.01 -9.42
N LEU A 786 -61.56 26.59 -10.61
CA LEU A 786 -62.24 26.11 -11.83
C LEU A 786 -61.46 24.96 -12.49
N ILE A 787 -60.74 24.17 -11.68
CA ILE A 787 -60.05 22.94 -12.14
C ILE A 787 -60.99 21.72 -12.10
N PHE A 788 -62.21 21.84 -11.56
CA PHE A 788 -63.10 20.69 -11.36
C PHE A 788 -64.56 20.86 -11.82
N ASP A 789 -64.87 21.78 -12.72
CA ASP A 789 -66.11 21.70 -13.51
C ASP A 789 -65.77 21.23 -14.93
N PHE A 790 -65.64 19.91 -15.05
CA PHE A 790 -65.94 19.21 -16.29
C PHE A 790 -67.13 18.30 -15.97
N GLU A 791 -68.34 18.83 -16.10
CA GLU A 791 -69.52 17.97 -16.25
C GLU A 791 -69.32 17.06 -17.47
N MET A 792 -69.65 15.78 -17.31
CA MET A 792 -69.79 14.82 -18.40
C MET A 792 -70.94 15.22 -19.33
#